data_AF-A0A4R6QEZ8-F1
#
_entry.id   AF-A0A4R6QEZ8-F1
#
_cell.length_a   1.000
_cell.length_b   1.000
_cell.length_c   1.000
_cell.angle_alpha   90.00
_cell.angle_beta   90.00
_cell.angle_gamma   90.00
#
_symmetry.space_group_name_H-M   'P 1'
#
loop_
_entity.id
_entity.type
_entity.pdbx_description
1 polymer ?
#
loop_
_entity_poly.entity_id
_entity_poly.type
_entity_poly.pdbx_seq_one_letter_code
_entity_poly.pdbx_strand_id
1 'polypeptide(L)'
;MSKNFKLMSKKVLIVLLTLAVIIGFGMPGISYTLAATGNTSVASYASSSVAQPKIPAKLKGKTVRIVSYKTGSNYVATKATSDDTINSPSASSNIVSVTLCDVKNTKKTYTVKASKGVMTLVVKGAQYDIIRAKNNKTKFKSGTYSFAATSGADTYTEPAKFGNMGGNTSQYTYRSALKIKDGAIDAAETIKSLLKKATYSKSTIKNGSLTSKGGFFNGIIVDAASKNTTFNIDKMKMYFNGDGANDFQGEGVAILAQTSGKDTKATSTVNINQTYVHTKGVIRTAAAAKGNGILNIKNSVIYAEETGDTNAQYNALVVPMMKRTPFALGLEGTVRATNILGSAQGIYKDSMIVSSGWGALSTDSGTSYANNNNQYALNVSGVTAGIGSVEKAKKGKTYTATKTVNGTKYGFTMKGSGYVAYADSGVHDKFTNVKFYSPDYAQIMASSTSSAYYTNSTIKSGRIAVMTQQNAGGTISIKDSTVSAADTAVQIKSGAANAGYTNVVLDNAKVKLGTSHKWGGTLVELVESDDAGNPGVTSYKTSDTGDSATYGKAAIKASNASIKNGTYTGNIWNNIYNKTESLNVNINNAKLTGTISSSYGYHLTAAGKRMANGTTLNACTTGDYRKGTLTDYKKIGAQYNVANEQVNNPVNVKLSNNSTWKIDLADGTNGQAKACYINNLSVEAGSTLTSDYPVTVYVYGTQDIKGTVGSNVTIKSAAVDKTGSTDDGVVTTTQFYDQTPVTFKAVDENGDNCAVSAIVEYKAFTTLQFNVEPTDGYTITDVKADKGSLNKTTGDYAYELTNASGNKDTVTVTITVKKS
;
A
#
# COMPACT_ATOMS: atom_id res chain seq x y z
N MET A 1 61.62 -20.91 -45.44
CA MET A 1 62.62 -19.84 -45.66
C MET A 1 62.16 -18.61 -44.88
N SER A 2 62.79 -18.36 -43.72
CA SER A 2 63.50 -17.10 -43.36
C SER A 2 62.61 -15.86 -43.20
N LYS A 3 62.67 -15.01 -42.17
CA LYS A 3 63.56 -14.83 -41.02
C LYS A 3 62.89 -13.76 -40.11
N ASN A 4 63.13 -13.85 -38.80
CA ASN A 4 63.37 -12.78 -37.79
C ASN A 4 62.28 -11.71 -37.43
N PHE A 5 61.77 -11.70 -36.18
CA PHE A 5 62.18 -10.88 -34.99
C PHE A 5 61.71 -9.40 -35.08
N LYS A 6 61.15 -8.68 -34.08
CA LYS A 6 61.08 -8.75 -32.60
C LYS A 6 60.11 -7.64 -32.09
N LEU A 7 59.37 -7.89 -30.98
CA LEU A 7 58.80 -6.99 -29.93
C LEU A 7 58.11 -5.65 -30.35
N MET A 8 56.97 -5.19 -29.83
CA MET A 8 56.48 -5.16 -28.43
C MET A 8 55.07 -4.49 -28.42
N SER A 9 54.31 -4.72 -27.34
CA SER A 9 53.23 -3.85 -26.80
C SER A 9 51.77 -4.03 -27.28
N LYS A 10 50.88 -4.20 -26.28
CA LYS A 10 49.44 -4.45 -26.32
C LYS A 10 48.62 -3.21 -26.69
N LYS A 11 47.58 -3.38 -27.52
CA LYS A 11 46.13 -3.16 -27.23
C LYS A 11 45.37 -3.03 -28.57
N VAL A 12 44.47 -3.98 -28.85
CA VAL A 12 43.58 -3.96 -30.03
C VAL A 12 42.16 -3.64 -29.57
N LEU A 13 41.55 -2.66 -30.23
CA LEU A 13 40.13 -2.35 -30.23
C LEU A 13 39.67 -2.17 -31.69
N ILE A 14 38.77 -3.05 -32.13
CA ILE A 14 37.60 -2.87 -33.04
C ILE A 14 37.81 -2.34 -34.47
N VAL A 15 37.34 -3.12 -35.47
CA VAL A 15 36.68 -2.65 -36.71
C VAL A 15 35.53 -3.60 -37.14
N LEU A 16 34.31 -3.05 -37.06
CA LEU A 16 33.09 -3.06 -37.93
C LEU A 16 32.80 -3.97 -39.15
N LEU A 17 31.46 -4.08 -39.40
CA LEU A 17 30.64 -4.31 -40.64
C LEU A 17 30.34 -5.77 -41.04
N THR A 18 29.13 -6.21 -41.49
CA THR A 18 28.09 -5.59 -42.36
C THR A 18 26.70 -6.29 -42.25
N LEU A 19 25.70 -5.80 -43.01
CA LEU A 19 24.22 -5.72 -42.89
C LEU A 19 23.40 -6.67 -43.82
N ALA A 20 22.07 -6.79 -43.55
CA ALA A 20 20.88 -7.12 -44.42
C ALA A 20 20.10 -8.43 -44.05
N VAL A 21 18.77 -8.66 -44.19
CA VAL A 21 17.45 -7.95 -44.16
C VAL A 21 16.32 -9.00 -44.49
N ILE A 22 15.33 -9.17 -43.58
CA ILE A 22 13.86 -9.48 -43.72
C ILE A 22 13.32 -10.80 -44.38
N ILE A 23 12.48 -11.57 -43.66
CA ILE A 23 10.99 -11.84 -43.81
C ILE A 23 10.55 -13.11 -43.03
N GLY A 24 9.50 -13.00 -42.18
CA GLY A 24 8.41 -14.00 -42.14
C GLY A 24 8.17 -14.85 -40.88
N PHE A 25 7.05 -14.58 -40.20
CA PHE A 25 6.22 -15.47 -39.35
C PHE A 25 6.63 -15.79 -37.90
N GLY A 26 5.92 -15.12 -36.97
CA GLY A 26 5.09 -15.76 -35.94
C GLY A 26 5.80 -16.41 -34.75
N MET A 27 5.97 -15.66 -33.66
CA MET A 27 6.02 -16.18 -32.29
C MET A 27 5.76 -15.07 -31.25
N PRO A 28 5.18 -15.42 -30.08
CA PRO A 28 4.49 -14.50 -29.17
C PRO A 28 5.42 -13.52 -28.45
N GLY A 29 4.86 -12.35 -28.19
CA GLY A 29 5.51 -11.16 -27.65
C GLY A 29 6.38 -11.43 -26.43
N ILE A 30 7.61 -10.93 -26.54
CA ILE A 30 8.57 -10.84 -25.44
C ILE A 30 8.01 -9.82 -24.45
N SER A 31 7.36 -10.32 -23.40
CA SER A 31 6.91 -9.54 -22.25
C SER A 31 8.14 -8.98 -21.53
N TYR A 32 8.29 -7.65 -21.54
CA TYR A 32 9.29 -6.99 -20.70
C TYR A 32 8.76 -6.93 -19.26
N THR A 33 9.26 -7.85 -18.44
CA THR A 33 9.27 -7.78 -16.98
C THR A 33 9.89 -6.47 -16.50
N LEU A 34 9.07 -5.45 -16.24
CA LEU A 34 9.32 -4.50 -15.16
C LEU A 34 8.75 -5.11 -13.87
N ALA A 35 9.29 -6.28 -13.52
CA ALA A 35 9.30 -6.73 -12.14
C ALA A 35 10.13 -5.74 -11.33
N ALA A 36 10.12 -5.86 -10.02
CA ALA A 36 11.00 -5.15 -9.09
C ALA A 36 12.50 -5.47 -9.31
N THR A 37 13.03 -5.28 -10.52
CA THR A 37 14.45 -5.11 -10.82
C THR A 37 14.77 -3.62 -10.72
N GLY A 38 14.48 -3.03 -9.56
CA GLY A 38 15.27 -1.89 -9.12
C GLY A 38 16.70 -2.38 -9.07
N ASN A 39 17.55 -1.80 -9.92
CA ASN A 39 18.96 -2.12 -10.08
C ASN A 39 19.69 -1.95 -8.74
N THR A 40 19.62 -2.96 -7.88
CA THR A 40 20.43 -3.11 -6.69
C THR A 40 21.45 -4.18 -7.03
N SER A 41 22.70 -3.76 -7.14
CA SER A 41 23.82 -4.67 -7.25
C SER A 41 23.90 -5.49 -5.95
N VAL A 42 23.19 -6.62 -5.92
CA VAL A 42 23.43 -7.65 -4.91
C VAL A 42 24.79 -8.23 -5.23
N ALA A 43 25.83 -7.72 -4.56
CA ALA A 43 27.14 -8.34 -4.58
C ALA A 43 27.03 -9.67 -3.83
N SER A 44 26.66 -10.73 -4.54
CA SER A 44 26.60 -12.09 -3.99
C SER A 44 28.02 -12.53 -3.66
N TYR A 45 28.38 -12.56 -2.38
CA TYR A 45 29.60 -13.19 -1.92
C TYR A 45 29.40 -14.71 -1.84
N ALA A 46 30.37 -15.48 -2.33
CA ALA A 46 30.37 -16.93 -2.17
C ALA A 46 30.30 -17.31 -0.68
N SER A 47 29.25 -18.06 -0.30
CA SER A 47 29.02 -18.52 1.08
C SER A 47 30.10 -19.52 1.49
N SER A 48 31.11 -19.04 2.21
CA SER A 48 32.07 -19.90 2.92
C SER A 48 31.69 -19.98 4.40
N SER A 49 31.96 -21.11 5.05
CA SER A 49 31.64 -21.32 6.46
C SER A 49 32.25 -20.22 7.35
N VAL A 50 31.43 -19.55 8.16
CA VAL A 50 31.89 -18.49 9.07
C VAL A 50 32.27 -19.07 10.42
N ALA A 51 33.54 -18.91 10.81
CA ALA A 51 34.01 -19.36 12.11
C ALA A 51 33.34 -18.59 13.25
N GLN A 52 32.82 -19.31 14.24
CA GLN A 52 32.05 -18.72 15.33
C GLN A 52 32.96 -18.03 16.36
N PRO A 53 32.63 -16.81 16.83
CA PRO A 53 33.45 -16.09 17.80
C PRO A 53 33.59 -16.84 19.13
N LYS A 54 34.83 -16.98 19.62
CA LYS A 54 35.12 -17.66 20.89
C LYS A 54 35.17 -16.67 22.05
N ILE A 55 34.52 -17.01 23.16
CA ILE A 55 34.64 -16.26 24.40
C ILE A 55 36.01 -16.59 25.04
N PRO A 56 36.82 -15.59 25.41
CA PRO A 56 38.10 -15.80 26.07
C PRO A 56 37.99 -16.64 27.34
N ALA A 57 38.87 -17.64 27.50
CA ALA A 57 38.85 -18.52 28.67
C ALA A 57 38.94 -17.76 30.01
N LYS A 58 39.64 -16.62 30.03
CA LYS A 58 39.76 -15.71 31.19
C LYS A 58 38.44 -15.06 31.64
N LEU A 59 37.38 -15.17 30.82
CA LEU A 59 36.01 -14.72 31.13
C LEU A 59 35.07 -15.87 31.51
N LYS A 60 35.52 -17.13 31.45
CA LYS A 60 34.74 -18.29 31.90
C LYS A 60 34.43 -18.16 33.40
N GLY A 61 33.20 -18.44 33.80
CA GLY A 61 32.71 -18.28 35.18
C GLY A 61 32.41 -16.85 35.61
N LYS A 62 32.75 -15.83 34.82
CA LYS A 62 32.59 -14.42 35.19
C LYS A 62 31.26 -13.83 34.74
N THR A 63 30.81 -12.79 35.44
CA THR A 63 29.73 -11.92 34.94
C THR A 63 30.37 -10.81 34.12
N VAL A 64 29.92 -10.63 32.89
CA VAL A 64 30.52 -9.68 31.94
C VAL A 64 29.54 -8.61 31.49
N ARG A 65 30.07 -7.52 30.96
CA ARG A 65 29.30 -6.53 30.19
C ARG A 65 30.09 -6.09 28.96
N ILE A 66 29.37 -5.60 27.94
CA ILE A 66 29.98 -5.00 26.76
C ILE A 66 30.40 -3.58 27.10
N VAL A 67 31.62 -3.19 26.73
CA VAL A 67 32.17 -1.84 26.98
C VAL A 67 32.33 -1.03 25.69
N SER A 68 32.63 -1.69 24.58
CA SER A 68 32.70 -1.09 23.25
C SER A 68 32.43 -2.13 22.16
N TYR A 69 32.23 -1.66 20.94
CA TYR A 69 32.07 -2.48 19.75
C TYR A 69 32.78 -1.82 18.55
N LYS A 70 33.00 -2.58 17.48
CA LYS A 70 33.42 -2.03 16.18
C LYS A 70 32.50 -2.52 15.07
N THR A 71 32.21 -1.65 14.13
CA THR A 71 31.50 -1.94 12.90
C THR A 71 32.46 -2.36 11.77
N GLY A 72 31.93 -3.07 10.77
CA GLY A 72 32.64 -3.52 9.58
C GLY A 72 32.64 -2.48 8.46
N SER A 73 33.17 -2.88 7.29
CA SER A 73 33.28 -2.02 6.10
C SER A 73 31.94 -1.59 5.49
N ASN A 74 30.88 -2.35 5.77
CA ASN A 74 29.52 -2.10 5.29
C ASN A 74 28.72 -1.18 6.23
N TYR A 75 29.38 -0.57 7.21
CA TYR A 75 28.73 0.44 8.04
C TYR A 75 28.75 1.78 7.34
N VAL A 76 27.56 2.34 7.16
CA VAL A 76 27.35 3.71 6.70
C VAL A 76 26.73 4.50 7.85
N ALA A 77 27.44 5.51 8.34
CA ALA A 77 26.92 6.41 9.36
C ALA A 77 25.79 7.25 8.78
N THR A 78 24.67 7.35 9.49
CA THR A 78 23.57 8.23 9.09
C THR A 78 23.78 9.62 9.71
N LYS A 79 23.37 10.68 8.99
CA LYS A 79 23.42 12.06 9.50
C LYS A 79 22.10 12.48 10.18
N ALA A 80 21.19 11.55 10.43
CA ALA A 80 19.84 11.86 10.90
C ALA A 80 19.80 12.37 12.35
N THR A 81 20.80 12.02 13.18
CA THR A 81 20.94 12.53 14.53
C THR A 81 22.43 12.69 14.90
N SER A 82 22.71 13.40 16.00
CA SER A 82 24.05 13.49 16.57
C SER A 82 24.58 12.18 17.17
N ASP A 83 23.69 11.19 17.39
CA ASP A 83 24.04 9.85 17.89
C ASP A 83 23.31 8.76 17.08
N ASP A 84 23.95 8.33 15.99
CA ASP A 84 23.50 7.25 15.11
C ASP A 84 23.41 5.87 15.83
N THR A 85 23.81 5.78 17.11
CA THR A 85 23.81 4.51 17.86
C THR A 85 22.50 4.26 18.63
N ILE A 86 21.56 5.20 18.60
CA ILE A 86 20.28 5.09 19.33
C ILE A 86 19.31 4.10 18.65
N ASN A 87 19.21 4.12 17.32
CA ASN A 87 18.27 3.28 16.58
C ASN A 87 18.61 3.07 15.09
N SER A 88 19.88 2.82 14.75
CA SER A 88 20.34 2.69 13.36
C SER A 88 20.38 1.22 12.89
N PRO A 89 19.70 0.86 11.77
CA PRO A 89 19.85 -0.44 11.14
C PRO A 89 21.30 -0.71 10.72
N SER A 90 21.96 0.32 10.18
CA SER A 90 23.34 0.27 9.73
C SER A 90 24.32 -0.04 10.85
N ALA A 91 24.25 0.69 11.96
CA ALA A 91 25.12 0.42 13.11
C ALA A 91 24.88 -0.98 13.69
N SER A 92 23.62 -1.36 13.86
CA SER A 92 23.23 -2.58 14.60
C SER A 92 23.45 -3.88 13.80
N SER A 93 23.36 -3.82 12.47
CA SER A 93 23.53 -4.97 11.59
C SER A 93 24.98 -5.21 11.14
N ASN A 94 25.88 -4.23 11.29
CA ASN A 94 27.26 -4.30 10.79
C ASN A 94 28.35 -4.50 11.86
N ILE A 95 28.01 -4.98 13.06
CA ILE A 95 28.99 -5.15 14.15
C ILE A 95 29.89 -6.37 13.86
N VAL A 96 31.22 -6.19 13.90
CA VAL A 96 32.20 -7.25 13.63
C VAL A 96 33.05 -7.63 14.85
N SER A 97 33.05 -6.78 15.89
CA SER A 97 33.71 -7.09 17.15
C SER A 97 33.09 -6.39 18.34
N VAL A 98 33.25 -6.99 19.52
CA VAL A 98 32.85 -6.42 20.81
C VAL A 98 33.99 -6.54 21.81
N THR A 99 34.06 -5.58 22.72
CA THR A 99 34.97 -5.62 23.87
C THR A 99 34.17 -5.88 25.13
N LEU A 100 34.56 -6.89 25.89
CA LEU A 100 33.95 -7.32 27.14
C LEU A 100 34.85 -6.97 28.32
N CYS A 101 34.26 -6.70 29.49
CA CYS A 101 34.98 -6.69 30.76
C CYS A 101 34.27 -7.56 31.79
N ASP A 102 35.03 -8.03 32.79
CA ASP A 102 34.45 -8.54 34.04
C ASP A 102 33.79 -7.37 34.77
N VAL A 103 32.56 -7.55 35.28
CA VAL A 103 31.90 -6.51 36.07
C VAL A 103 32.62 -6.23 37.39
N LYS A 104 33.40 -7.19 37.91
CA LYS A 104 34.22 -7.03 39.13
C LYS A 104 35.60 -6.41 38.86
N ASN A 105 36.08 -6.45 37.61
CA ASN A 105 37.36 -5.86 37.23
C ASN A 105 37.23 -5.21 35.84
N THR A 106 36.72 -3.98 35.82
CA THR A 106 36.43 -3.23 34.60
C THR A 106 37.67 -2.70 33.89
N LYS A 107 38.84 -2.67 34.57
CA LYS A 107 40.12 -2.25 33.98
C LYS A 107 40.64 -3.25 32.96
N LYS A 108 40.27 -4.53 33.09
CA LYS A 108 40.72 -5.60 32.18
C LYS A 108 39.64 -5.93 31.15
N THR A 109 39.96 -5.68 29.88
CA THR A 109 39.05 -5.90 28.76
C THR A 109 39.52 -7.04 27.87
N TYR A 110 38.58 -7.64 27.14
CA TYR A 110 38.85 -8.71 26.20
C TYR A 110 38.01 -8.55 24.95
N THR A 111 38.64 -8.61 23.79
CA THR A 111 37.96 -8.45 22.50
C THR A 111 37.52 -9.80 21.94
N VAL A 112 36.27 -9.86 21.51
CA VAL A 112 35.68 -10.96 20.75
C VAL A 112 35.41 -10.46 19.34
N LYS A 113 35.91 -11.16 18.32
CA LYS A 113 35.80 -10.75 16.91
C LYS A 113 35.18 -11.87 16.08
N ALA A 114 34.37 -11.51 15.09
CA ALA A 114 34.07 -12.39 13.97
C ALA A 114 35.30 -12.43 13.04
N SER A 115 35.63 -13.61 12.51
CA SER A 115 36.72 -13.74 11.53
C SER A 115 36.31 -13.22 10.15
N LYS A 116 35.02 -13.34 9.81
CA LYS A 116 34.35 -12.83 8.61
C LYS A 116 32.88 -12.54 8.97
N GLY A 117 32.25 -11.62 8.23
CA GLY A 117 30.83 -11.29 8.39
C GLY A 117 30.50 -10.52 9.68
N VAL A 118 29.26 -10.64 10.16
CA VAL A 118 28.68 -9.80 11.22
C VAL A 118 28.26 -10.60 12.46
N MET A 119 28.30 -9.97 13.62
CA MET A 119 28.05 -10.56 14.93
C MET A 119 26.60 -10.37 15.39
N THR A 120 26.09 -11.41 16.04
CA THR A 120 24.80 -11.40 16.76
C THR A 120 25.03 -11.85 18.21
N LEU A 121 24.50 -11.08 19.15
CA LEU A 121 24.48 -11.47 20.56
C LEU A 121 23.30 -12.41 20.82
N VAL A 122 23.59 -13.57 21.39
CA VAL A 122 22.59 -14.57 21.77
C VAL A 122 22.66 -14.77 23.28
N VAL A 123 21.55 -14.57 23.98
CA VAL A 123 21.44 -14.75 25.43
C VAL A 123 20.29 -15.71 25.72
N LYS A 124 20.59 -16.85 26.35
CA LYS A 124 19.63 -17.92 26.68
C LYS A 124 18.74 -18.32 25.48
N GLY A 125 19.35 -18.39 24.29
CA GLY A 125 18.67 -18.77 23.04
C GLY A 125 17.75 -17.69 22.45
N ALA A 126 17.91 -16.43 22.84
CA ALA A 126 17.23 -15.29 22.23
C ALA A 126 18.23 -14.29 21.66
N GLN A 127 17.88 -13.63 20.55
CA GLN A 127 18.69 -12.57 19.97
C GLN A 127 18.55 -11.29 20.80
N TYR A 128 19.66 -10.56 20.96
CA TYR A 128 19.72 -9.26 21.60
C TYR A 128 20.49 -8.26 20.75
N ASP A 129 20.09 -7.00 20.81
CA ASP A 129 20.84 -5.89 20.23
C ASP A 129 22.11 -5.60 21.05
N ILE A 130 23.27 -5.59 20.38
CA ILE A 130 24.58 -5.38 21.00
C ILE A 130 24.75 -3.93 21.49
N ILE A 131 24.26 -2.95 20.73
CA ILE A 131 24.41 -1.53 21.04
C ILE A 131 23.56 -1.19 22.25
N ARG A 132 22.28 -1.60 22.25
CA ARG A 132 21.38 -1.46 23.40
C ARG A 132 21.93 -2.17 24.62
N ALA A 133 22.50 -3.37 24.46
CA ALA A 133 23.14 -4.09 25.57
C ALA A 133 24.31 -3.31 26.19
N LYS A 134 25.17 -2.71 25.36
CA LYS A 134 26.31 -1.87 25.78
C LYS A 134 25.82 -0.59 26.46
N ASN A 135 24.88 0.13 25.86
CA ASN A 135 24.36 1.39 26.40
C ASN A 135 23.65 1.19 27.75
N ASN A 136 22.89 0.10 27.89
CA ASN A 136 22.22 -0.26 29.15
C ASN A 136 23.15 -0.92 30.18
N LYS A 137 24.46 -1.05 29.90
CA LYS A 137 25.44 -1.75 30.76
C LYS A 137 24.95 -3.14 31.20
N THR A 138 24.31 -3.86 30.28
CA THR A 138 23.65 -5.14 30.57
C THR A 138 24.68 -6.16 31.07
N LYS A 139 24.36 -6.84 32.18
CA LYS A 139 25.22 -7.85 32.81
C LYS A 139 24.84 -9.25 32.30
N PHE A 140 25.81 -10.00 31.83
CA PHE A 140 25.63 -11.36 31.32
C PHE A 140 26.38 -12.35 32.20
N LYS A 141 25.68 -13.36 32.72
CA LYS A 141 26.31 -14.45 33.49
C LYS A 141 27.02 -15.41 32.53
N SER A 142 28.18 -15.92 32.93
CA SER A 142 28.88 -16.95 32.14
C SER A 142 27.97 -18.13 31.81
N GLY A 143 28.16 -18.71 30.63
CA GLY A 143 27.32 -19.82 30.11
C GLY A 143 25.93 -19.41 29.65
N THR A 144 25.49 -18.16 29.89
CA THR A 144 24.16 -17.68 29.47
C THR A 144 24.16 -16.89 28.17
N TYR A 145 25.33 -16.52 27.65
CA TYR A 145 25.49 -15.75 26.42
C TYR A 145 26.51 -16.37 25.48
N SER A 146 26.35 -16.08 24.19
CA SER A 146 27.29 -16.40 23.12
C SER A 146 27.22 -15.32 22.05
N PHE A 147 28.26 -15.22 21.24
CA PHE A 147 28.21 -14.48 19.99
C PHE A 147 28.19 -15.47 18.83
N ALA A 148 27.32 -15.22 17.87
CA ALA A 148 27.30 -15.94 16.61
C ALA A 148 27.76 -15.01 15.48
N ALA A 149 28.42 -15.56 14.48
CA ALA A 149 28.77 -14.84 13.26
C ALA A 149 28.02 -15.43 12.06
N THR A 150 27.46 -14.55 11.23
CA THR A 150 26.86 -14.89 9.92
C THR A 150 27.61 -14.15 8.82
N SER A 151 27.58 -14.64 7.58
CA SER A 151 28.32 -14.00 6.49
C SER A 151 27.81 -12.59 6.22
N GLY A 152 26.49 -12.36 6.32
CA GLY A 152 25.90 -11.09 5.91
C GLY A 152 26.14 -10.85 4.42
N ALA A 153 26.11 -11.91 3.61
CA ALA A 153 26.46 -11.87 2.20
C ALA A 153 25.48 -11.04 1.38
N ASP A 154 24.24 -10.93 1.86
CA ASP A 154 23.25 -10.02 1.32
C ASP A 154 23.33 -8.70 2.11
N THR A 155 23.76 -7.65 1.41
CA THR A 155 23.65 -6.27 1.91
C THR A 155 22.77 -5.46 1.00
N TYR A 156 21.87 -4.69 1.59
CA TYR A 156 20.98 -3.82 0.84
C TYR A 156 21.32 -2.36 1.11
N THR A 157 21.49 -1.63 0.01
CA THR A 157 21.71 -0.19 0.01
C THR A 157 20.83 0.37 -1.10
N GLU A 158 19.64 0.86 -0.76
CA GLU A 158 18.91 1.70 -1.70
C GLU A 158 19.36 3.14 -1.54
N PRO A 159 19.73 3.81 -2.65
CA PRO A 159 19.63 5.25 -2.65
C PRO A 159 18.16 5.61 -2.40
N ALA A 160 17.91 6.45 -1.39
CA ALA A 160 16.58 7.02 -1.14
C ALA A 160 16.13 7.76 -2.41
N LYS A 161 15.32 7.11 -3.25
CA LYS A 161 14.86 7.70 -4.51
C LYS A 161 13.39 8.10 -4.47
N PHE A 162 12.63 7.82 -3.40
CA PHE A 162 11.27 8.37 -3.27
C PHE A 162 11.33 9.82 -2.74
N GLY A 163 10.87 10.77 -3.57
CA GLY A 163 10.56 12.16 -3.25
C GLY A 163 11.58 12.90 -2.38
N ASN A 164 12.64 13.46 -2.96
CA ASN A 164 13.60 14.35 -2.28
C ASN A 164 14.14 13.89 -0.90
N MET A 165 13.97 12.62 -0.49
CA MET A 165 14.58 12.04 0.71
C MET A 165 16.07 11.69 0.48
N GLY A 166 16.70 12.34 -0.49
CA GLY A 166 18.13 12.25 -0.75
C GLY A 166 18.92 12.74 0.45
N GLY A 167 19.62 11.85 1.13
CA GLY A 167 20.60 12.26 2.13
C GLY A 167 21.07 11.23 3.15
N ASN A 168 20.35 10.12 3.40
CA ASN A 168 20.74 9.18 4.45
C ASN A 168 20.63 7.71 4.00
N THR A 169 21.70 7.15 3.43
CA THR A 169 21.77 5.72 3.10
C THR A 169 22.04 4.89 4.35
N SER A 170 20.98 4.38 4.98
CA SER A 170 21.12 3.31 5.97
C SER A 170 21.34 1.98 5.24
N GLN A 171 22.46 1.31 5.49
CA GLN A 171 22.75 -0.02 4.94
C GLN A 171 22.22 -1.09 5.87
N TYR A 172 21.49 -2.08 5.36
CA TYR A 172 21.12 -3.26 6.15
C TYR A 172 21.95 -4.47 5.72
N THR A 173 22.58 -5.12 6.69
CA THR A 173 23.23 -6.42 6.49
C THR A 173 22.34 -7.52 7.04
N TYR A 174 21.93 -8.45 6.18
CA TYR A 174 21.00 -9.51 6.56
C TYR A 174 21.58 -10.39 7.67
N ARG A 175 20.75 -10.65 8.68
CA ARG A 175 21.02 -11.61 9.75
C ARG A 175 19.73 -12.32 10.10
N SER A 176 19.77 -13.65 10.11
CA SER A 176 18.60 -14.47 10.38
C SER A 176 18.83 -15.52 11.46
N ALA A 177 17.76 -16.00 12.09
CA ALA A 177 17.86 -17.17 12.95
C ALA A 177 18.01 -18.44 12.12
N LEU A 178 17.26 -18.54 11.01
CA LEU A 178 17.28 -19.64 10.07
C LEU A 178 17.12 -19.12 8.64
N LYS A 179 18.07 -19.46 7.76
CA LYS A 179 17.95 -19.25 6.32
C LYS A 179 17.89 -20.59 5.61
N ILE A 180 16.86 -20.76 4.79
CA ILE A 180 16.73 -21.85 3.82
C ILE A 180 16.99 -21.26 2.44
N LYS A 181 17.90 -21.86 1.69
CA LYS A 181 18.20 -21.49 0.30
C LYS A 181 18.14 -22.72 -0.58
N ASP A 182 17.32 -22.68 -1.63
CA ASP A 182 17.17 -23.76 -2.61
C ASP A 182 16.92 -25.15 -1.97
N GLY A 183 16.11 -25.18 -0.91
CA GLY A 183 15.73 -26.39 -0.18
C GLY A 183 16.79 -26.94 0.78
N ALA A 184 17.87 -26.19 1.05
CA ALA A 184 18.91 -26.54 2.02
C ALA A 184 19.03 -25.48 3.13
N ILE A 185 19.52 -25.88 4.32
CA ILE A 185 19.86 -24.92 5.37
C ILE A 185 21.15 -24.21 4.96
N ASP A 186 21.10 -22.89 4.84
CA ASP A 186 22.30 -22.08 4.65
C ASP A 186 23.01 -21.91 5.99
N ALA A 187 24.04 -22.72 6.22
CA ALA A 187 24.78 -22.73 7.48
C ALA A 187 25.57 -21.44 7.74
N ALA A 188 25.90 -20.66 6.70
CA ALA A 188 26.64 -19.41 6.84
C ALA A 188 25.74 -18.25 7.29
N GLU A 189 24.43 -18.35 7.06
CA GLU A 189 23.43 -17.34 7.43
C GLU A 189 22.45 -17.79 8.54
N THR A 190 22.69 -18.96 9.14
CA THR A 190 21.84 -19.57 10.18
C THR A 190 22.51 -19.57 11.56
N ILE A 191 21.80 -19.08 12.58
CA ILE A 191 22.29 -19.02 13.97
C ILE A 191 21.70 -20.16 14.80
N LYS A 192 22.38 -21.32 14.80
CA LYS A 192 21.92 -22.54 15.49
C LYS A 192 21.59 -22.37 16.97
N SER A 193 22.27 -21.45 17.67
CA SER A 193 22.04 -21.21 19.10
C SER A 193 20.66 -20.59 19.42
N LEU A 194 19.99 -19.99 18.43
CA LEU A 194 18.63 -19.47 18.53
C LEU A 194 17.55 -20.54 18.28
N LEU A 195 17.91 -21.66 17.66
CA LEU A 195 16.97 -22.70 17.23
C LEU A 195 16.78 -23.82 18.27
N LYS A 196 17.52 -23.78 19.39
CA LYS A 196 17.54 -24.83 20.43
C LYS A 196 16.17 -25.13 21.08
N LYS A 197 15.21 -24.22 20.95
CA LYS A 197 13.87 -24.33 21.54
C LYS A 197 12.84 -24.87 20.54
N ALA A 198 13.26 -25.40 19.41
CA ALA A 198 12.39 -25.97 18.38
C ALA A 198 13.04 -27.17 17.71
N THR A 199 12.22 -28.04 17.13
CA THR A 199 12.71 -29.08 16.22
C THR A 199 12.76 -28.49 14.82
N TYR A 200 13.89 -28.60 14.11
CA TYR A 200 14.02 -28.07 12.76
C TYR A 200 14.82 -28.98 11.82
N SER A 201 14.58 -28.85 10.53
CA SER A 201 15.28 -29.50 9.42
C SER A 201 15.30 -28.55 8.22
N LYS A 202 15.76 -29.04 7.05
CA LYS A 202 15.73 -28.26 5.80
C LYS A 202 14.33 -27.94 5.27
N SER A 203 13.29 -28.64 5.72
CA SER A 203 11.90 -28.49 5.23
C SER A 203 10.90 -28.08 6.31
N THR A 204 11.29 -28.02 7.58
CA THR A 204 10.37 -27.63 8.66
C THR A 204 11.06 -27.06 9.90
N ILE A 205 10.34 -26.23 10.65
CA ILE A 205 10.58 -25.91 12.05
C ILE A 205 9.27 -26.02 12.83
N LYS A 206 9.29 -26.70 13.99
CA LYS A 206 8.07 -26.98 14.76
C LYS A 206 8.24 -27.10 16.26
N ASN A 207 7.12 -27.04 16.97
CA ASN A 207 6.96 -27.33 18.40
C ASN A 207 7.96 -26.56 19.27
N GLY A 208 7.89 -25.23 19.21
CA GLY A 208 8.94 -24.44 19.84
C GLY A 208 8.70 -22.95 19.87
N SER A 209 9.78 -22.23 20.20
CA SER A 209 9.75 -20.77 20.24
C SER A 209 10.99 -20.16 19.60
N LEU A 210 10.81 -19.03 18.91
CA LEU A 210 11.90 -18.18 18.46
C LEU A 210 11.72 -16.78 19.05
N THR A 211 12.82 -16.17 19.53
CA THR A 211 12.74 -14.86 20.20
C THR A 211 13.86 -13.94 19.77
N SER A 212 13.48 -12.75 19.33
CA SER A 212 14.35 -11.59 19.13
C SER A 212 13.93 -10.46 20.06
N LYS A 213 14.90 -9.87 20.78
CA LYS A 213 14.69 -8.73 21.68
C LYS A 213 15.36 -7.44 21.19
N GLY A 214 16.05 -7.50 20.05
CA GLY A 214 16.75 -6.39 19.42
C GLY A 214 16.19 -6.06 18.04
N GLY A 215 16.36 -4.80 17.61
CA GLY A 215 16.03 -4.31 16.26
C GLY A 215 16.77 -5.06 15.15
N PHE A 216 16.35 -4.83 13.90
CA PHE A 216 17.14 -5.12 12.69
C PHE A 216 17.64 -6.58 12.58
N PHE A 217 16.73 -7.53 12.76
CA PHE A 217 17.02 -8.96 12.72
C PHE A 217 15.86 -9.75 12.12
N ASN A 218 16.14 -10.59 11.13
CA ASN A 218 15.16 -11.47 10.51
C ASN A 218 15.00 -12.77 11.31
N GLY A 219 13.80 -13.33 11.34
CA GLY A 219 13.58 -14.63 11.97
C GLY A 219 13.94 -15.79 11.05
N ILE A 220 13.01 -16.13 10.18
CA ILE A 220 13.15 -17.20 9.19
C ILE A 220 13.11 -16.59 7.80
N ILE A 221 14.12 -16.87 6.98
CA ILE A 221 14.15 -16.50 5.57
C ILE A 221 14.12 -17.78 4.74
N VAL A 222 13.19 -17.86 3.79
CA VAL A 222 13.11 -18.96 2.84
C VAL A 222 13.26 -18.38 1.45
N ASP A 223 14.35 -18.75 0.82
CA ASP A 223 14.84 -18.17 -0.41
C ASP A 223 14.94 -19.22 -1.51
N ALA A 224 14.31 -18.94 -2.65
CA ALA A 224 14.41 -19.74 -3.87
C ALA A 224 15.18 -18.92 -4.92
N ALA A 225 16.46 -19.24 -5.07
CA ALA A 225 17.36 -18.56 -6.01
C ALA A 225 17.44 -19.27 -7.36
N SER A 226 17.37 -20.60 -7.32
CA SER A 226 17.45 -21.47 -8.51
C SER A 226 16.49 -22.65 -8.47
N LYS A 227 15.88 -22.94 -7.30
CA LYS A 227 15.02 -24.11 -7.12
C LYS A 227 13.78 -23.78 -6.29
N ASN A 228 12.65 -24.34 -6.73
CA ASN A 228 11.42 -24.33 -5.93
C ASN A 228 11.69 -24.85 -4.52
N THR A 229 11.37 -24.02 -3.54
CA THR A 229 11.68 -24.28 -2.13
C THR A 229 10.40 -24.20 -1.32
N THR A 230 10.11 -25.25 -0.56
CA THR A 230 8.96 -25.27 0.35
C THR A 230 9.43 -25.50 1.79
N PHE A 231 8.91 -24.71 2.72
CA PHE A 231 9.27 -24.79 4.13
C PHE A 231 8.04 -24.66 5.04
N ASN A 232 7.99 -25.48 6.09
CA ASN A 232 6.84 -25.57 7.00
C ASN A 232 7.17 -25.06 8.41
N ILE A 233 6.42 -24.08 8.90
CA ILE A 233 6.48 -23.52 10.25
C ILE A 233 5.21 -23.98 11.00
N ASP A 234 5.35 -24.86 11.98
CA ASP A 234 4.20 -25.47 12.67
C ASP A 234 4.27 -25.36 14.20
N LYS A 235 3.17 -24.94 14.85
CA LYS A 235 3.08 -24.86 16.32
C LYS A 235 4.19 -24.03 16.98
N MET A 236 4.64 -22.98 16.30
CA MET A 236 5.68 -22.09 16.80
C MET A 236 5.10 -20.93 17.61
N LYS A 237 5.87 -20.41 18.57
CA LYS A 237 5.63 -19.13 19.25
C LYS A 237 6.79 -18.19 18.96
N MET A 238 6.56 -17.15 18.16
CA MET A 238 7.59 -16.22 17.71
C MET A 238 7.36 -14.85 18.33
N TYR A 239 8.39 -14.29 18.97
CA TYR A 239 8.35 -12.97 19.61
C TYR A 239 9.51 -12.11 19.14
N PHE A 240 9.24 -11.02 18.43
CA PHE A 240 10.27 -10.16 17.85
C PHE A 240 10.04 -8.70 18.30
N ASN A 241 10.91 -8.19 19.16
CA ASN A 241 10.82 -6.83 19.69
C ASN A 241 11.97 -5.95 19.18
N GLY A 242 11.68 -4.67 18.92
CA GLY A 242 12.57 -3.69 18.28
C GLY A 242 12.13 -3.38 16.84
N ASP A 243 12.76 -2.39 16.22
CA ASP A 243 12.29 -1.90 14.92
C ASP A 243 12.76 -2.77 13.75
N GLY A 244 11.98 -2.78 12.68
CA GLY A 244 12.37 -3.31 11.39
C GLY A 244 13.39 -2.40 10.69
N ALA A 245 13.89 -2.82 9.53
CA ALA A 245 14.82 -2.01 8.74
C ALA A 245 14.14 -1.46 7.47
N ASN A 246 13.43 -2.31 6.75
CA ASN A 246 12.70 -1.94 5.54
C ASN A 246 11.60 -2.97 5.26
N ASP A 247 10.36 -2.61 5.54
CA ASP A 247 9.21 -3.49 5.33
C ASP A 247 8.75 -3.58 3.86
N PHE A 248 9.27 -2.73 2.97
CA PHE A 248 9.15 -2.88 1.51
C PHE A 248 10.13 -3.91 0.93
N GLN A 249 11.00 -4.49 1.75
CA GLN A 249 11.97 -5.52 1.34
C GLN A 249 11.96 -6.76 2.24
N GLY A 250 11.14 -6.75 3.30
CA GLY A 250 11.12 -7.82 4.30
C GLY A 250 12.33 -7.80 5.24
N GLU A 251 12.98 -6.66 5.45
CA GLU A 251 14.17 -6.55 6.29
C GLU A 251 13.82 -6.34 7.76
N GLY A 252 14.30 -7.24 8.62
CA GLY A 252 13.91 -7.27 10.03
C GLY A 252 12.53 -7.88 10.31
N VAL A 253 11.92 -8.55 9.32
CA VAL A 253 10.65 -9.29 9.46
C VAL A 253 10.84 -10.60 10.22
N ALA A 254 9.82 -11.10 10.92
CA ALA A 254 9.93 -12.40 11.59
C ALA A 254 9.95 -13.58 10.60
N ILE A 255 9.21 -13.52 9.50
CA ILE A 255 9.17 -14.56 8.45
C ILE A 255 9.20 -13.92 7.06
N LEU A 256 10.12 -14.36 6.19
CA LEU A 256 10.25 -13.88 4.80
C LEU A 256 10.23 -15.06 3.83
N ALA A 257 9.31 -15.00 2.85
CA ALA A 257 9.35 -15.83 1.65
C ALA A 257 9.85 -14.98 0.48
N GLN A 258 10.94 -15.39 -0.17
CA GLN A 258 11.50 -14.59 -1.26
C GLN A 258 12.16 -15.43 -2.35
N THR A 259 12.44 -14.79 -3.47
CA THR A 259 13.29 -15.32 -4.53
C THR A 259 14.47 -14.37 -4.75
N SER A 260 15.71 -14.86 -4.62
CA SER A 260 16.94 -14.09 -4.88
C SER A 260 17.78 -14.74 -6.00
N GLY A 261 17.45 -14.44 -7.25
CA GLY A 261 18.14 -15.06 -8.39
C GLY A 261 17.81 -14.41 -9.72
N LYS A 262 18.66 -14.63 -10.73
CA LYS A 262 18.40 -14.21 -12.11
C LYS A 262 17.30 -15.06 -12.77
N ASP A 263 17.11 -16.29 -12.30
CA ASP A 263 16.03 -17.16 -12.75
C ASP A 263 14.74 -16.81 -12.01
N THR A 264 13.90 -16.05 -12.68
CA THR A 264 12.63 -15.53 -12.16
C THR A 264 11.50 -16.56 -12.20
N LYS A 265 11.78 -17.85 -12.37
CA LYS A 265 10.74 -18.91 -12.37
C LYS A 265 10.65 -19.71 -11.07
N ALA A 266 11.70 -19.70 -10.24
CA ALA A 266 11.67 -20.41 -8.97
C ALA A 266 10.66 -19.78 -8.00
N THR A 267 10.04 -20.60 -7.16
CA THR A 267 9.04 -20.19 -6.17
C THR A 267 9.50 -20.56 -4.76
N SER A 268 9.33 -19.64 -3.80
CA SER A 268 9.55 -19.91 -2.38
C SER A 268 8.21 -19.97 -1.66
N THR A 269 7.81 -21.15 -1.18
CA THR A 269 6.55 -21.37 -0.47
C THR A 269 6.79 -21.59 1.02
N VAL A 270 6.22 -20.74 1.86
CA VAL A 270 6.29 -20.87 3.32
C VAL A 270 4.90 -21.16 3.87
N ASN A 271 4.73 -22.35 4.45
CA ASN A 271 3.50 -22.77 5.10
C ASN A 271 3.58 -22.51 6.61
N ILE A 272 2.70 -21.66 7.14
CA ILE A 272 2.62 -21.30 8.56
C ILE A 272 1.33 -21.89 9.12
N ASN A 273 1.43 -22.81 10.07
CA ASN A 273 0.27 -23.49 10.66
C ASN A 273 0.31 -23.50 12.18
N GLN A 274 -0.85 -23.34 12.82
CA GLN A 274 -1.00 -23.41 14.29
C GLN A 274 0.02 -22.55 15.05
N THR A 275 0.44 -21.43 14.47
CA THR A 275 1.58 -20.64 14.93
C THR A 275 1.12 -19.29 15.45
N TYR A 276 1.75 -18.82 16.53
CA TYR A 276 1.58 -17.47 17.06
C TYR A 276 2.83 -16.65 16.73
N VAL A 277 2.67 -15.58 15.96
CA VAL A 277 3.72 -14.59 15.67
C VAL A 277 3.32 -13.27 16.30
N HIS A 278 4.19 -12.72 17.14
CA HIS A 278 4.04 -11.38 17.70
C HIS A 278 5.29 -10.58 17.44
N THR A 279 5.14 -9.52 16.65
CA THR A 279 6.16 -8.53 16.43
C THR A 279 5.82 -7.22 17.13
N LYS A 280 6.83 -6.51 17.60
CA LYS A 280 6.68 -5.23 18.27
C LYS A 280 7.79 -4.26 17.86
N GLY A 281 7.47 -3.18 17.16
CA GLY A 281 8.42 -2.17 16.66
C GLY A 281 7.86 -1.36 15.49
N VAL A 282 8.49 -0.22 15.20
CA VAL A 282 8.26 0.54 13.96
C VAL A 282 8.72 -0.32 12.78
N ILE A 283 7.86 -0.44 11.76
CA ILE A 283 8.04 -1.24 10.54
C ILE A 283 8.51 -2.69 10.78
N ARG A 284 8.24 -3.24 11.97
CA ARG A 284 8.54 -4.63 12.32
C ARG A 284 7.41 -5.54 11.84
N THR A 285 7.39 -5.81 10.55
CA THR A 285 6.41 -6.71 9.94
C THR A 285 6.52 -8.14 10.49
N ALA A 286 5.39 -8.84 10.60
CA ALA A 286 5.38 -10.22 11.13
C ALA A 286 5.67 -11.25 10.05
N ALA A 287 5.08 -11.13 8.86
CA ALA A 287 5.39 -11.98 7.72
C ALA A 287 5.37 -11.18 6.41
N ALA A 288 6.32 -11.42 5.52
CA ALA A 288 6.35 -10.78 4.21
C ALA A 288 6.72 -11.76 3.08
N ALA A 289 6.25 -11.45 1.88
CA ALA A 289 6.63 -12.16 0.66
C ALA A 289 7.09 -11.17 -0.40
N LYS A 290 8.11 -11.53 -1.20
CA LYS A 290 8.53 -10.75 -2.37
C LYS A 290 9.00 -11.63 -3.51
N GLY A 291 9.10 -11.06 -4.72
CA GLY A 291 9.40 -11.84 -5.93
C GLY A 291 8.30 -12.88 -6.16
N ASN A 292 8.65 -14.15 -6.40
CA ASN A 292 7.65 -15.22 -6.47
C ASN A 292 7.46 -15.94 -5.13
N GLY A 293 7.57 -15.21 -4.01
CA GLY A 293 7.30 -15.75 -2.69
C GLY A 293 5.82 -16.03 -2.48
N ILE A 294 5.50 -17.13 -1.80
CA ILE A 294 4.13 -17.51 -1.41
C ILE A 294 4.08 -17.71 0.11
N LEU A 295 3.25 -16.92 0.78
CA LEU A 295 2.94 -17.07 2.20
C LEU A 295 1.59 -17.77 2.39
N ASN A 296 1.62 -19.01 2.88
CA ASN A 296 0.44 -19.79 3.21
C ASN A 296 0.20 -19.76 4.73
N ILE A 297 -0.72 -18.94 5.23
CA ILE A 297 -0.99 -18.80 6.67
C ILE A 297 -2.30 -19.50 7.02
N LYS A 298 -2.25 -20.52 7.87
CA LYS A 298 -3.42 -21.33 8.28
C LYS A 298 -3.50 -21.46 9.79
N ASN A 299 -4.72 -21.43 10.34
CA ASN A 299 -4.97 -21.72 11.76
C ASN A 299 -4.05 -20.97 12.74
N SER A 300 -3.66 -19.75 12.42
CA SER A 300 -2.59 -19.03 13.11
C SER A 300 -3.06 -17.68 13.63
N VAL A 301 -2.26 -17.09 14.53
CA VAL A 301 -2.45 -15.72 15.01
C VAL A 301 -1.19 -14.95 14.66
N ILE A 302 -1.33 -13.93 13.83
CA ILE A 302 -0.26 -13.02 13.42
C ILE A 302 -0.59 -11.64 13.98
N TYR A 303 0.29 -11.11 14.82
CA TYR A 303 0.09 -9.82 15.46
C TYR A 303 1.34 -8.95 15.31
N ALA A 304 1.19 -7.77 14.71
CA ALA A 304 2.20 -6.72 14.72
C ALA A 304 1.75 -5.55 15.60
N GLU A 305 2.64 -5.12 16.48
CA GLU A 305 2.39 -4.09 17.49
C GLU A 305 3.37 -2.94 17.33
N GLU A 306 2.91 -1.71 17.43
CA GLU A 306 3.76 -0.53 17.40
C GLU A 306 4.40 -0.31 18.78
N THR A 307 5.64 0.14 18.80
CA THR A 307 6.34 0.57 20.02
C THR A 307 6.03 2.01 20.36
N GLY A 308 6.22 2.38 21.63
CA GLY A 308 6.09 3.77 22.09
C GLY A 308 7.43 4.48 22.03
N ASP A 309 7.90 4.75 20.81
CA ASP A 309 9.21 5.35 20.57
C ASP A 309 9.24 6.82 21.01
N THR A 310 10.37 7.26 21.58
CA THR A 310 10.62 8.69 21.76
C THR A 310 10.90 9.35 20.41
N ASN A 311 10.75 10.68 20.32
CA ASN A 311 11.11 11.42 19.10
C ASN A 311 12.55 11.14 18.67
N ALA A 312 13.49 11.06 19.62
CA ALA A 312 14.89 10.75 19.32
C ALA A 312 15.05 9.34 18.71
N GLN A 313 14.34 8.34 19.23
CA GLN A 313 14.38 6.96 18.71
C GLN A 313 13.77 6.87 17.31
N TYR A 314 12.62 7.50 17.11
CA TYR A 314 11.92 7.50 15.82
C TYR A 314 12.71 8.27 14.74
N ASN A 315 13.31 9.41 15.10
CA ASN A 315 14.15 10.20 14.18
C ASN A 315 15.46 9.48 13.84
N ALA A 316 16.06 8.77 14.79
CA ALA A 316 17.29 7.99 14.57
C ALA A 316 17.09 6.76 13.67
N LEU A 317 15.87 6.24 13.57
CA LEU A 317 15.56 5.12 12.67
C LEU A 317 15.60 5.61 11.22
N VAL A 318 16.70 5.48 10.50
CA VAL A 318 16.75 5.82 9.06
C VAL A 318 16.41 4.59 8.23
N VAL A 319 15.42 4.73 7.35
CA VAL A 319 14.95 3.63 6.50
C VAL A 319 14.88 4.13 5.04
N PRO A 320 15.04 3.25 4.04
CA PRO A 320 15.02 3.67 2.63
C PRO A 320 13.65 4.18 2.15
N MET A 321 12.58 3.82 2.85
CA MET A 321 11.19 4.11 2.49
C MET A 321 10.42 4.74 3.68
N MET A 322 9.14 4.41 3.84
CA MET A 322 8.27 5.01 4.85
C MET A 322 8.41 4.33 6.22
N LYS A 323 8.41 5.13 7.30
CA LYS A 323 8.36 4.65 8.70
C LYS A 323 6.95 4.69 9.30
N ARG A 324 6.03 5.36 8.60
CA ARG A 324 4.65 5.64 9.02
C ARG A 324 3.78 5.69 7.78
N THR A 325 2.52 5.31 7.94
CA THR A 325 1.50 5.47 6.90
C THR A 325 1.41 6.93 6.46
N PRO A 326 1.15 7.23 5.18
CA PRO A 326 0.94 8.60 4.75
C PRO A 326 -0.27 9.21 5.46
N PHE A 327 -0.08 10.40 6.03
CA PHE A 327 -1.15 11.20 6.65
C PHE A 327 -2.28 11.49 5.65
N ALA A 328 -1.90 11.67 4.39
CA ALA A 328 -2.74 11.95 3.24
C ALA A 328 -3.88 10.93 3.03
N LEU A 329 -3.71 9.70 3.52
CA LEU A 329 -4.75 8.66 3.49
C LEU A 329 -5.82 8.83 4.58
N GLY A 330 -5.69 9.86 5.43
CA GLY A 330 -6.51 10.00 6.63
C GLY A 330 -6.23 8.89 7.65
N LEU A 331 -4.95 8.57 7.86
CA LEU A 331 -4.48 7.48 8.73
C LEU A 331 -3.28 7.88 9.59
N GLU A 332 -3.10 7.15 10.68
CA GLU A 332 -1.86 7.10 11.46
C GLU A 332 -1.42 5.64 11.66
N GLY A 333 -0.13 5.42 11.90
CA GLY A 333 0.37 4.09 12.26
C GLY A 333 1.72 3.72 11.65
N THR A 334 2.46 2.84 12.31
CA THR A 334 3.88 2.59 11.98
C THR A 334 4.23 1.13 11.67
N VAL A 335 3.27 0.20 11.66
CA VAL A 335 3.60 -1.22 11.43
C VAL A 335 2.55 -1.96 10.60
N ARG A 336 3.00 -2.85 9.74
CA ARG A 336 2.14 -3.79 9.00
C ARG A 336 2.22 -5.19 9.61
N ALA A 337 1.11 -5.94 9.64
CA ALA A 337 1.15 -7.33 10.08
C ALA A 337 1.72 -8.25 8.99
N THR A 338 1.18 -8.13 7.77
CA THR A 338 1.69 -8.82 6.58
C THR A 338 1.92 -7.85 5.44
N ASN A 339 2.92 -8.13 4.59
CA ASN A 339 3.12 -7.38 3.34
C ASN A 339 3.50 -8.29 2.17
N ILE A 340 2.78 -8.20 1.06
CA ILE A 340 3.00 -8.97 -0.17
C ILE A 340 3.49 -8.02 -1.27
N LEU A 341 4.69 -8.27 -1.77
CA LEU A 341 5.44 -7.36 -2.64
C LEU A 341 5.63 -7.92 -4.05
N GLY A 342 5.43 -7.09 -5.08
CA GLY A 342 5.67 -7.51 -6.46
C GLY A 342 4.69 -8.60 -6.92
N SER A 343 5.22 -9.67 -7.51
CA SER A 343 4.46 -10.83 -7.99
C SER A 343 4.15 -11.87 -6.91
N ALA A 344 4.44 -11.55 -5.65
CA ALA A 344 4.28 -12.48 -4.54
C ALA A 344 2.80 -12.71 -4.21
N GLN A 345 2.53 -13.74 -3.40
CA GLN A 345 1.16 -14.11 -3.01
C GLN A 345 1.02 -14.39 -1.52
N GLY A 346 -0.10 -13.93 -0.96
CA GLY A 346 -0.58 -14.27 0.38
C GLY A 346 -1.84 -15.12 0.30
N ILE A 347 -1.76 -16.37 0.77
CA ILE A 347 -2.91 -17.28 0.85
C ILE A 347 -3.22 -17.57 2.32
N TYR A 348 -4.28 -16.95 2.83
CA TYR A 348 -4.57 -16.97 4.27
C TYR A 348 -5.89 -17.68 4.56
N LYS A 349 -5.89 -18.62 5.51
CA LYS A 349 -7.07 -19.42 5.88
C LYS A 349 -7.26 -19.51 7.38
N ASP A 350 -8.49 -19.34 7.85
CA ASP A 350 -8.93 -19.64 9.22
C ASP A 350 -8.00 -19.09 10.31
N SER A 351 -7.51 -17.86 10.13
CA SER A 351 -6.49 -17.24 10.97
C SER A 351 -6.98 -15.91 11.55
N MET A 352 -6.25 -15.40 12.54
CA MET A 352 -6.43 -14.05 13.07
C MET A 352 -5.19 -13.22 12.72
N ILE A 353 -5.33 -12.16 11.93
CA ILE A 353 -4.22 -11.31 11.49
C ILE A 353 -4.49 -9.86 11.88
N VAL A 354 -3.67 -9.31 12.77
CA VAL A 354 -3.92 -7.99 13.38
C VAL A 354 -2.67 -7.13 13.33
N SER A 355 -2.83 -5.87 12.99
CA SER A 355 -1.82 -4.83 13.23
C SER A 355 -2.35 -3.83 14.25
N SER A 356 -1.50 -3.20 15.07
CA SER A 356 -1.97 -2.12 15.96
C SER A 356 -2.08 -0.77 15.27
N GLY A 357 -1.47 -0.62 14.09
CA GLY A 357 -1.56 0.57 13.25
C GLY A 357 -1.38 0.24 11.77
N TRP A 358 -1.42 1.25 10.89
CA TRP A 358 -1.12 1.16 9.45
C TRP A 358 -1.91 0.09 8.67
N GLY A 359 -1.50 -1.20 8.66
CA GLY A 359 -2.09 -2.22 7.79
C GLY A 359 -2.02 -3.66 8.32
N ALA A 360 -3.09 -4.45 8.18
CA ALA A 360 -3.06 -5.88 8.53
C ALA A 360 -2.64 -6.78 7.35
N LEU A 361 -3.25 -6.58 6.19
CA LEU A 361 -3.10 -7.36 4.96
C LEU A 361 -2.68 -6.42 3.82
N SER A 362 -1.39 -6.06 3.79
CA SER A 362 -0.89 -5.12 2.78
C SER A 362 -0.40 -5.85 1.52
N THR A 363 -0.61 -5.20 0.38
CA THR A 363 0.11 -5.45 -0.86
C THR A 363 0.82 -4.16 -1.27
N ASP A 364 2.01 -4.22 -1.83
CA ASP A 364 2.74 -3.02 -2.25
C ASP A 364 3.57 -3.32 -3.50
N SER A 365 3.68 -2.33 -4.39
CA SER A 365 4.48 -2.47 -5.63
C SER A 365 4.10 -3.71 -6.43
N GLY A 366 2.80 -4.00 -6.47
CA GLY A 366 2.27 -5.23 -7.03
C GLY A 366 2.46 -5.38 -8.54
N THR A 367 2.49 -6.62 -9.02
CA THR A 367 2.37 -6.92 -10.44
C THR A 367 0.90 -7.04 -10.80
N SER A 368 0.45 -6.32 -11.84
CA SER A 368 -0.97 -6.31 -12.21
C SER A 368 -1.51 -7.71 -12.45
N TYR A 369 -2.79 -7.93 -12.18
CA TYR A 369 -3.42 -9.24 -12.26
C TYR A 369 -3.19 -9.96 -13.60
N ALA A 370 -3.35 -9.24 -14.71
CA ALA A 370 -3.09 -9.76 -16.05
C ALA A 370 -1.63 -10.21 -16.23
N ASN A 371 -0.68 -9.43 -15.69
CA ASN A 371 0.75 -9.72 -15.76
C ASN A 371 1.24 -10.72 -14.70
N ASN A 372 0.39 -11.04 -13.70
CA ASN A 372 0.67 -12.02 -12.67
C ASN A 372 -0.06 -13.36 -12.93
N ASN A 373 -0.18 -13.76 -14.20
CA ASN A 373 -0.87 -14.99 -14.61
C ASN A 373 -2.30 -15.12 -14.06
N ASN A 374 -3.01 -14.01 -13.92
CA ASN A 374 -4.35 -13.96 -13.33
C ASN A 374 -4.42 -14.57 -11.92
N GLN A 375 -3.38 -14.34 -11.11
CA GLN A 375 -3.34 -14.76 -9.72
C GLN A 375 -3.61 -13.58 -8.79
N TYR A 376 -4.48 -13.83 -7.80
CA TYR A 376 -4.75 -12.84 -6.76
C TYR A 376 -3.51 -12.64 -5.89
N ALA A 377 -3.15 -11.39 -5.61
CA ALA A 377 -2.06 -11.09 -4.68
C ALA A 377 -2.44 -11.57 -3.26
N LEU A 378 -3.68 -11.33 -2.84
CA LEU A 378 -4.26 -11.94 -1.65
C LEU A 378 -5.43 -12.88 -2.00
N ASN A 379 -5.36 -14.11 -1.51
CA ASN A 379 -6.46 -15.08 -1.56
C ASN A 379 -6.79 -15.56 -0.14
N VAL A 380 -7.83 -14.96 0.43
CA VAL A 380 -8.09 -15.00 1.87
C VAL A 380 -9.46 -15.59 2.16
N SER A 381 -9.52 -16.58 3.06
CA SER A 381 -10.77 -17.25 3.41
C SER A 381 -10.91 -17.57 4.90
N GLY A 382 -12.07 -17.32 5.51
CA GLY A 382 -12.30 -17.65 6.94
C GLY A 382 -11.44 -16.85 7.92
N VAL A 383 -10.76 -15.79 7.45
CA VAL A 383 -9.83 -14.99 8.27
C VAL A 383 -10.59 -13.89 9.00
N THR A 384 -10.26 -13.72 10.28
CA THR A 384 -10.55 -12.48 11.02
C THR A 384 -9.33 -11.59 10.95
N ALA A 385 -9.47 -10.38 10.41
CA ALA A 385 -8.37 -9.42 10.37
C ALA A 385 -8.81 -8.05 10.86
N GLY A 386 -7.87 -7.25 11.35
CA GLY A 386 -8.23 -5.93 11.84
C GLY A 386 -7.09 -5.10 12.40
N ILE A 387 -7.45 -3.88 12.78
CA ILE A 387 -6.56 -2.92 13.43
C ILE A 387 -6.90 -2.86 14.93
N GLY A 388 -5.89 -3.12 15.77
CA GLY A 388 -6.01 -3.07 17.22
C GLY A 388 -5.00 -3.92 17.99
N SER A 389 -5.42 -4.50 19.11
CA SER A 389 -4.52 -5.28 19.97
C SER A 389 -4.97 -6.73 20.11
N VAL A 390 -3.98 -7.62 20.18
CA VAL A 390 -4.17 -9.02 20.53
C VAL A 390 -3.52 -9.30 21.88
N GLU A 391 -4.23 -10.02 22.74
CA GLU A 391 -3.69 -10.56 23.98
C GLU A 391 -4.17 -11.99 24.19
N LYS A 392 -3.58 -12.70 25.18
CA LYS A 392 -4.20 -13.94 25.66
C LYS A 392 -5.58 -13.59 26.24
N ALA A 393 -6.59 -14.33 25.84
CA ALA A 393 -7.97 -14.07 26.23
C ALA A 393 -8.16 -14.25 27.75
N LYS A 394 -8.81 -13.28 28.39
CA LYS A 394 -9.14 -13.27 29.81
C LYS A 394 -10.60 -13.66 30.03
N LYS A 395 -10.89 -14.40 31.10
CA LYS A 395 -12.26 -14.75 31.50
C LYS A 395 -13.06 -13.47 31.79
N GLY A 396 -14.29 -13.38 31.29
CA GLY A 396 -15.18 -12.22 31.50
C GLY A 396 -14.89 -10.98 30.65
N LYS A 397 -13.78 -10.92 29.90
CA LYS A 397 -13.51 -9.80 28.98
C LYS A 397 -14.16 -10.04 27.62
N THR A 398 -14.90 -9.06 27.14
CA THR A 398 -15.43 -9.04 25.77
C THR A 398 -14.33 -8.66 24.77
N TYR A 399 -14.25 -9.43 23.69
CA TYR A 399 -13.33 -9.20 22.58
C TYR A 399 -14.13 -8.99 21.30
N THR A 400 -13.55 -8.26 20.35
CA THR A 400 -14.09 -8.15 18.98
C THR A 400 -14.15 -9.54 18.33
N ALA A 401 -13.09 -10.33 18.51
CA ALA A 401 -13.05 -11.73 18.09
C ALA A 401 -12.05 -12.51 18.96
N THR A 402 -12.16 -13.84 18.94
CA THR A 402 -11.19 -14.72 19.59
C THR A 402 -10.76 -15.84 18.65
N LYS A 403 -9.52 -16.32 18.80
CA LYS A 403 -8.99 -17.48 18.06
C LYS A 403 -8.13 -18.32 18.99
N THR A 404 -8.33 -19.63 18.95
CA THR A 404 -7.46 -20.57 19.66
C THR A 404 -6.39 -21.08 18.70
N VAL A 405 -5.13 -20.98 19.11
CA VAL A 405 -3.96 -21.47 18.37
C VAL A 405 -3.03 -22.16 19.35
N ASN A 406 -2.59 -23.36 19.02
CA ASN A 406 -1.66 -24.13 19.85
C ASN A 406 -2.08 -24.18 21.34
N GLY A 407 -3.35 -24.51 21.58
CA GLY A 407 -3.96 -24.60 22.92
C GLY A 407 -4.17 -23.26 23.65
N THR A 408 -3.79 -22.13 23.08
CA THR A 408 -3.95 -20.81 23.70
C THR A 408 -5.06 -20.03 23.00
N LYS A 409 -6.06 -19.57 23.76
CA LYS A 409 -7.10 -18.66 23.26
C LYS A 409 -6.59 -17.22 23.29
N TYR A 410 -6.61 -16.56 22.14
CA TYR A 410 -6.25 -15.16 21.96
C TYR A 410 -7.50 -14.33 21.71
N GLY A 411 -7.52 -13.11 22.24
CA GLY A 411 -8.59 -12.14 22.06
C GLY A 411 -8.07 -10.90 21.34
N PHE A 412 -8.80 -10.49 20.30
CA PHE A 412 -8.57 -9.27 19.53
C PHE A 412 -9.55 -8.17 19.97
N THR A 413 -9.06 -6.95 20.17
CA THR A 413 -9.86 -5.75 20.43
C THR A 413 -9.53 -4.69 19.39
N MET A 414 -10.54 -4.26 18.63
CA MET A 414 -10.44 -3.18 17.63
C MET A 414 -10.13 -1.84 18.29
N LYS A 415 -9.08 -1.14 17.83
CA LYS A 415 -8.65 0.21 18.26
C LYS A 415 -7.49 0.69 17.38
N GLY A 416 -7.00 1.91 17.57
CA GLY A 416 -5.83 2.43 16.85
C GLY A 416 -6.23 3.19 15.58
N SER A 417 -5.36 3.17 14.57
CA SER A 417 -5.64 3.76 13.25
C SER A 417 -5.01 2.93 12.13
N GLY A 418 -5.69 2.76 10.99
CA GLY A 418 -5.15 2.01 9.84
C GLY A 418 -6.20 1.33 8.96
N TYR A 419 -5.74 0.51 8.03
CA TYR A 419 -6.57 -0.28 7.12
C TYR A 419 -6.47 -1.79 7.39
N VAL A 420 -7.52 -2.57 7.07
CA VAL A 420 -7.38 -4.04 7.10
C VAL A 420 -6.65 -4.55 5.88
N ALA A 421 -7.13 -4.23 4.67
CA ALA A 421 -6.54 -4.68 3.41
C ALA A 421 -6.18 -3.52 2.48
N TYR A 422 -5.15 -3.70 1.67
CA TYR A 422 -4.68 -2.72 0.69
C TYR A 422 -4.30 -3.42 -0.62
N ALA A 423 -4.82 -2.91 -1.74
CA ALA A 423 -4.54 -3.37 -3.09
C ALA A 423 -3.89 -2.24 -3.89
N ASP A 424 -2.68 -2.45 -4.40
CA ASP A 424 -1.94 -1.44 -5.17
C ASP A 424 -1.31 -1.95 -6.46
N SER A 425 -1.08 -1.04 -7.39
CA SER A 425 -0.38 -1.29 -8.66
C SER A 425 -1.04 -2.34 -9.56
N GLY A 426 -2.37 -2.42 -9.54
CA GLY A 426 -3.16 -3.28 -10.43
C GLY A 426 -3.38 -4.70 -9.91
N VAL A 427 -3.03 -4.97 -8.65
CA VAL A 427 -3.27 -6.29 -8.04
C VAL A 427 -4.75 -6.52 -7.76
N HIS A 428 -5.15 -7.79 -7.82
CA HIS A 428 -6.50 -8.19 -7.43
C HIS A 428 -6.43 -9.00 -6.14
N ASP A 429 -7.33 -8.69 -5.22
CA ASP A 429 -7.49 -9.39 -3.95
C ASP A 429 -8.85 -10.09 -3.86
N LYS A 430 -8.86 -11.30 -3.30
CA LYS A 430 -10.08 -12.10 -3.11
C LYS A 430 -10.28 -12.47 -1.65
N PHE A 431 -11.47 -12.17 -1.15
CA PHE A 431 -11.89 -12.37 0.23
C PHE A 431 -13.19 -13.16 0.29
N THR A 432 -13.18 -14.30 0.98
CA THR A 432 -14.37 -15.17 1.13
C THR A 432 -14.60 -15.53 2.60
N ASN A 433 -15.80 -15.29 3.12
CA ASN A 433 -16.12 -15.58 4.51
C ASN A 433 -15.14 -14.94 5.51
N VAL A 434 -14.75 -13.69 5.25
CA VAL A 434 -13.83 -12.95 6.13
C VAL A 434 -14.57 -12.06 7.12
N LYS A 435 -13.90 -11.70 8.21
CA LYS A 435 -14.40 -10.73 9.20
C LYS A 435 -13.36 -9.64 9.41
N PHE A 436 -13.58 -8.48 8.80
CA PHE A 436 -12.66 -7.34 8.83
C PHE A 436 -13.16 -6.26 9.78
N TYR A 437 -12.27 -5.76 10.64
CA TYR A 437 -12.56 -4.77 11.66
C TYR A 437 -11.50 -3.68 11.70
N SER A 438 -11.89 -2.43 11.41
CA SER A 438 -10.99 -1.29 11.47
C SER A 438 -11.65 -0.07 12.10
N PRO A 439 -10.92 0.78 12.83
CA PRO A 439 -11.40 2.09 13.20
C PRO A 439 -11.50 3.06 12.01
N ASP A 440 -10.71 2.89 10.93
CA ASP A 440 -10.67 3.83 9.80
C ASP A 440 -11.13 3.24 8.47
N TYR A 441 -10.39 2.26 7.91
CA TYR A 441 -10.71 1.65 6.62
C TYR A 441 -10.66 0.12 6.68
N ALA A 442 -11.60 -0.55 6.02
CA ALA A 442 -11.47 -2.00 5.82
C ALA A 442 -10.66 -2.32 4.56
N GLN A 443 -10.88 -1.59 3.48
CA GLN A 443 -10.15 -1.74 2.22
C GLN A 443 -9.66 -0.37 1.74
N ILE A 444 -8.43 -0.33 1.25
CA ILE A 444 -7.98 0.74 0.36
C ILE A 444 -7.57 0.14 -0.98
N MET A 445 -7.96 0.76 -2.09
CA MET A 445 -7.52 0.40 -3.43
C MET A 445 -6.83 1.60 -4.08
N ALA A 446 -5.57 1.42 -4.48
CA ALA A 446 -4.76 2.48 -5.05
C ALA A 446 -4.18 2.07 -6.41
N SER A 447 -4.04 3.04 -7.31
CA SER A 447 -3.30 2.93 -8.58
C SER A 447 -3.80 1.87 -9.57
N SER A 448 -3.74 2.16 -10.87
CA SER A 448 -4.05 1.19 -11.94
C SER A 448 -5.40 0.47 -11.71
N THR A 449 -5.56 -0.75 -12.23
CA THR A 449 -6.81 -1.53 -12.12
C THR A 449 -6.94 -2.33 -10.81
N SER A 450 -6.33 -1.86 -9.71
CA SER A 450 -6.35 -2.58 -8.43
C SER A 450 -7.79 -2.93 -8.02
N SER A 451 -8.04 -4.17 -7.64
CA SER A 451 -9.41 -4.69 -7.43
C SER A 451 -9.52 -5.52 -6.16
N ALA A 452 -10.70 -5.55 -5.55
CA ALA A 452 -11.00 -6.36 -4.37
C ALA A 452 -12.39 -6.99 -4.46
N TYR A 453 -12.47 -8.30 -4.19
CA TYR A 453 -13.69 -9.09 -4.33
C TYR A 453 -14.06 -9.75 -3.00
N TYR A 454 -15.19 -9.36 -2.42
CA TYR A 454 -15.72 -9.88 -1.18
C TYR A 454 -16.95 -10.75 -1.42
N THR A 455 -16.99 -11.93 -0.80
CA THR A 455 -18.16 -12.82 -0.82
C THR A 455 -18.43 -13.38 0.58
N ASN A 456 -19.69 -13.41 1.01
CA ASN A 456 -20.12 -13.97 2.30
C ASN A 456 -19.37 -13.39 3.52
N SER A 457 -19.00 -12.11 3.47
CA SER A 457 -18.05 -11.50 4.42
C SER A 457 -18.70 -10.47 5.33
N THR A 458 -18.03 -10.14 6.43
CA THR A 458 -18.40 -9.05 7.35
C THR A 458 -17.31 -7.99 7.34
N ILE A 459 -17.66 -6.77 6.98
CA ILE A 459 -16.77 -5.61 6.87
C ILE A 459 -17.26 -4.56 7.86
N LYS A 460 -16.45 -4.21 8.86
CA LYS A 460 -16.77 -3.17 9.83
C LYS A 460 -15.68 -2.11 9.88
N SER A 461 -16.07 -0.87 9.60
CA SER A 461 -15.24 0.32 9.73
C SER A 461 -15.86 1.32 10.71
N GLY A 462 -15.01 1.98 11.50
CA GLY A 462 -15.38 3.11 12.35
C GLY A 462 -15.50 4.44 11.61
N ARG A 463 -15.16 4.48 10.31
CA ARG A 463 -15.31 5.64 9.42
C ARG A 463 -15.80 5.16 8.06
N ILE A 464 -14.90 5.02 7.09
CA ILE A 464 -15.17 4.68 5.70
C ILE A 464 -14.86 3.19 5.50
N ALA A 465 -15.75 2.38 4.91
CA ALA A 465 -15.43 0.96 4.73
C ALA A 465 -14.41 0.72 3.61
N VAL A 466 -14.63 1.32 2.44
CA VAL A 466 -13.71 1.24 1.29
C VAL A 466 -13.34 2.64 0.83
N MET A 467 -12.04 2.89 0.67
CA MET A 467 -11.53 4.08 0.00
C MET A 467 -10.77 3.67 -1.26
N THR A 468 -10.99 4.38 -2.37
CA THR A 468 -10.13 4.28 -3.55
C THR A 468 -9.49 5.63 -3.86
N GLN A 469 -8.28 5.58 -4.41
CA GLN A 469 -7.53 6.77 -4.82
C GLN A 469 -6.62 6.40 -5.99
N GLN A 470 -6.46 7.28 -6.98
CA GLN A 470 -5.62 7.00 -8.17
C GLN A 470 -5.95 5.69 -8.91
N ASN A 471 -7.07 5.05 -8.59
CA ASN A 471 -7.50 3.82 -9.23
C ASN A 471 -7.96 4.16 -10.64
N ALA A 472 -7.64 3.32 -11.61
CA ALA A 472 -7.92 3.55 -13.02
C ALA A 472 -8.71 2.35 -13.57
N GLY A 473 -9.96 2.22 -13.09
CA GLY A 473 -10.90 1.22 -13.61
C GLY A 473 -10.94 -0.12 -12.87
N GLY A 474 -10.27 -0.22 -11.73
CA GLY A 474 -10.37 -1.37 -10.83
C GLY A 474 -11.78 -1.55 -10.27
N THR A 475 -12.05 -2.73 -9.73
CA THR A 475 -13.38 -3.11 -9.21
C THR A 475 -13.34 -3.41 -7.72
N ILE A 476 -14.18 -2.74 -6.95
CA ILE A 476 -14.61 -3.20 -5.64
C ILE A 476 -15.95 -3.92 -5.77
N SER A 477 -15.97 -5.22 -5.48
CA SER A 477 -17.19 -6.03 -5.49
C SER A 477 -17.48 -6.58 -4.11
N ILE A 478 -18.68 -6.30 -3.58
CA ILE A 478 -19.14 -6.77 -2.29
C ILE A 478 -20.44 -7.55 -2.52
N LYS A 479 -20.33 -8.88 -2.47
CA LYS A 479 -21.43 -9.79 -2.74
C LYS A 479 -21.84 -10.59 -1.51
N ASP A 480 -23.13 -10.72 -1.25
CA ASP A 480 -23.70 -11.55 -0.17
C ASP A 480 -23.05 -11.24 1.21
N SER A 481 -22.63 -9.99 1.42
CA SER A 481 -21.78 -9.58 2.53
C SER A 481 -22.43 -8.47 3.35
N THR A 482 -22.01 -8.31 4.60
CA THR A 482 -22.46 -7.21 5.46
C THR A 482 -21.38 -6.14 5.55
N VAL A 483 -21.74 -4.89 5.29
CA VAL A 483 -20.90 -3.71 5.49
C VAL A 483 -21.47 -2.88 6.61
N SER A 484 -20.65 -2.48 7.56
CA SER A 484 -20.99 -1.51 8.60
C SER A 484 -19.94 -0.41 8.60
N ALA A 485 -20.32 0.80 8.20
CA ALA A 485 -19.45 1.97 8.16
C ALA A 485 -20.09 3.09 8.98
N ALA A 486 -19.32 3.86 9.73
CA ALA A 486 -19.88 4.99 10.47
C ALA A 486 -20.20 6.18 9.54
N ASP A 487 -19.43 6.33 8.46
CA ASP A 487 -19.49 7.47 7.56
C ASP A 487 -19.98 7.05 6.17
N THR A 488 -19.10 6.39 5.42
CA THR A 488 -19.29 6.07 3.99
C THR A 488 -18.99 4.60 3.72
N ALA A 489 -19.85 3.91 2.97
CA ALA A 489 -19.56 2.53 2.56
C ALA A 489 -18.45 2.46 1.51
N VAL A 490 -18.53 3.25 0.44
CA VAL A 490 -17.47 3.34 -0.59
C VAL A 490 -17.20 4.79 -0.96
N GLN A 491 -15.97 5.27 -0.76
CA GLN A 491 -15.51 6.58 -1.16
C GLN A 491 -14.46 6.45 -2.27
N ILE A 492 -14.68 7.12 -3.39
CA ILE A 492 -13.80 7.16 -4.55
C ILE A 492 -13.17 8.55 -4.58
N LYS A 493 -11.86 8.66 -4.41
CA LYS A 493 -11.14 9.94 -4.47
C LYS A 493 -10.63 10.19 -5.88
N SER A 494 -11.05 11.32 -6.46
CA SER A 494 -10.72 11.76 -7.81
C SER A 494 -10.57 13.28 -7.91
N GLY A 495 -10.39 13.84 -9.11
CA GLY A 495 -10.29 15.28 -9.38
C GLY A 495 -8.89 15.76 -9.74
N ALA A 496 -8.53 16.96 -9.30
CA ALA A 496 -7.30 17.63 -9.73
C ALA A 496 -6.03 16.98 -9.14
N ALA A 497 -6.07 16.64 -7.85
CA ALA A 497 -4.93 16.02 -7.17
C ALA A 497 -4.64 14.60 -7.68
N ASN A 498 -5.70 13.87 -8.07
CA ASN A 498 -5.64 12.47 -8.52
C ASN A 498 -6.79 12.20 -9.49
N ALA A 499 -6.52 11.80 -10.74
CA ALA A 499 -7.58 11.44 -11.70
C ALA A 499 -7.95 9.95 -11.58
N GLY A 500 -8.81 9.60 -10.61
CA GLY A 500 -9.14 8.22 -10.29
C GLY A 500 -10.59 7.86 -10.59
N TYR A 501 -10.83 6.70 -11.20
CA TYR A 501 -12.18 6.17 -11.43
C TYR A 501 -12.27 4.70 -11.03
N THR A 502 -13.41 4.29 -10.48
CA THR A 502 -13.58 2.93 -9.90
C THR A 502 -14.95 2.35 -10.24
N ASN A 503 -14.98 1.03 -10.43
CA ASN A 503 -16.21 0.24 -10.55
C ASN A 503 -16.62 -0.31 -9.17
N VAL A 504 -17.75 0.16 -8.66
CA VAL A 504 -18.35 -0.29 -7.41
C VAL A 504 -19.50 -1.24 -7.70
N VAL A 505 -19.49 -2.41 -7.07
CA VAL A 505 -20.56 -3.40 -7.17
C VAL A 505 -21.02 -3.82 -5.77
N LEU A 506 -22.23 -3.43 -5.39
CA LEU A 506 -22.92 -3.93 -4.21
C LEU A 506 -24.00 -4.91 -4.68
N ASP A 507 -23.84 -6.21 -4.41
CA ASP A 507 -24.71 -7.27 -4.91
C ASP A 507 -25.24 -8.12 -3.76
N ASN A 508 -26.52 -7.97 -3.43
CA ASN A 508 -27.12 -8.56 -2.22
C ASN A 508 -26.30 -8.29 -0.94
N ALA A 509 -25.70 -7.09 -0.88
CA ALA A 509 -24.96 -6.65 0.29
C ALA A 509 -25.90 -6.01 1.31
N LYS A 510 -25.66 -6.27 2.59
CA LYS A 510 -26.36 -5.63 3.71
C LYS A 510 -25.51 -4.48 4.23
N VAL A 511 -25.83 -3.26 3.82
CA VAL A 511 -25.09 -2.06 4.24
C VAL A 511 -25.78 -1.41 5.43
N LYS A 512 -25.01 -1.10 6.48
CA LYS A 512 -25.42 -0.36 7.67
C LYS A 512 -24.54 0.87 7.79
N LEU A 513 -25.13 2.05 7.69
CA LEU A 513 -24.43 3.31 7.80
C LEU A 513 -24.71 3.94 9.15
N GLY A 514 -23.68 4.54 9.74
CA GLY A 514 -23.82 5.39 10.91
C GLY A 514 -24.50 6.70 10.54
N THR A 515 -25.23 7.25 11.51
CA THR A 515 -25.92 8.55 11.39
C THR A 515 -25.48 9.52 12.48
N SER A 516 -24.41 9.18 13.21
CA SER A 516 -23.89 10.01 14.31
C SER A 516 -23.03 11.17 13.83
N HIS A 517 -22.56 11.13 12.58
CA HIS A 517 -21.71 12.16 11.99
C HIS A 517 -22.45 12.85 10.86
N LYS A 518 -22.33 14.18 10.79
CA LYS A 518 -23.03 14.99 9.78
C LYS A 518 -22.64 14.68 8.34
N TRP A 519 -21.43 14.15 8.14
CA TRP A 519 -20.90 13.71 6.85
C TRP A 519 -21.15 12.21 6.58
N GLY A 520 -21.87 11.52 7.47
CA GLY A 520 -22.16 10.09 7.34
C GLY A 520 -23.36 9.78 6.45
N GLY A 521 -23.94 8.59 6.59
CA GLY A 521 -25.11 8.16 5.83
C GLY A 521 -24.88 7.95 4.33
N THR A 522 -23.62 7.85 3.88
CA THR A 522 -23.29 7.77 2.45
C THR A 522 -23.02 6.33 1.99
N LEU A 523 -23.73 5.89 0.95
CA LEU A 523 -23.57 4.58 0.35
C LEU A 523 -22.38 4.56 -0.63
N VAL A 524 -22.37 5.50 -1.58
CA VAL A 524 -21.27 5.70 -2.53
C VAL A 524 -21.00 7.18 -2.67
N GLU A 525 -19.73 7.55 -2.60
CA GLU A 525 -19.29 8.93 -2.70
C GLU A 525 -18.15 9.00 -3.71
N LEU A 526 -18.32 9.80 -4.77
CA LEU A 526 -17.20 10.20 -5.63
C LEU A 526 -16.78 11.60 -5.19
N VAL A 527 -15.52 11.75 -4.76
CA VAL A 527 -15.06 12.95 -4.06
C VAL A 527 -13.85 13.64 -4.65
N GLU A 528 -13.83 14.97 -4.60
CA GLU A 528 -12.62 15.75 -4.87
C GLU A 528 -11.56 15.37 -3.84
N SER A 529 -10.41 14.95 -4.35
CA SER A 529 -9.36 14.31 -3.57
C SER A 529 -8.72 15.31 -2.61
N ASP A 530 -8.92 15.06 -1.32
CA ASP A 530 -8.22 15.70 -0.21
C ASP A 530 -6.97 14.90 0.22
N ASP A 531 -6.45 14.10 -0.69
CA ASP A 531 -5.16 13.44 -0.57
C ASP A 531 -4.05 14.52 -0.51
N ALA A 532 -3.43 14.66 0.66
CA ALA A 532 -2.30 15.55 0.91
C ALA A 532 -1.03 15.22 0.09
N GLY A 533 -1.03 14.13 -0.68
CA GLY A 533 0.03 13.78 -1.62
C GLY A 533 1.12 12.88 -1.02
N ASN A 534 2.36 13.10 -1.47
CA ASN A 534 3.48 12.15 -1.36
C ASN A 534 3.81 11.68 0.08
N PRO A 535 4.44 10.50 0.21
CA PRO A 535 5.03 10.05 1.47
C PRO A 535 5.85 11.14 2.18
N GLY A 536 5.62 11.32 3.47
CA GLY A 536 6.33 12.32 4.29
C GLY A 536 5.66 13.69 4.37
N VAL A 537 4.58 13.94 3.62
CA VAL A 537 3.73 15.13 3.83
C VAL A 537 3.06 15.04 5.20
N THR A 538 3.22 16.07 6.02
CA THR A 538 2.69 16.15 7.39
C THR A 538 1.60 17.20 7.57
N SER A 539 1.17 17.87 6.49
CA SER A 539 0.07 18.82 6.54
C SER A 539 -0.67 18.89 5.20
N TYR A 540 -1.93 19.28 5.25
CA TYR A 540 -2.82 19.46 4.11
C TYR A 540 -3.56 20.77 4.25
N LYS A 541 -3.72 21.53 3.16
CA LYS A 541 -4.59 22.70 3.14
C LYS A 541 -5.90 22.32 2.46
N THR A 542 -7.02 22.52 3.16
CA THR A 542 -8.35 22.25 2.60
C THR A 542 -8.57 23.09 1.35
N SER A 543 -9.22 22.48 0.34
CA SER A 543 -9.54 23.11 -0.94
C SER A 543 -11.02 22.89 -1.28
N ASP A 544 -11.91 23.26 -0.35
CA ASP A 544 -13.34 23.00 -0.41
C ASP A 544 -14.08 24.12 -1.19
N THR A 545 -13.80 24.21 -2.49
CA THR A 545 -14.26 25.30 -3.38
C THR A 545 -15.45 24.95 -4.28
N GLY A 546 -16.11 23.80 -4.04
CA GLY A 546 -17.15 23.29 -4.92
C GLY A 546 -18.40 24.17 -5.03
N ASP A 547 -18.67 25.04 -4.05
CA ASP A 547 -19.79 26.00 -4.08
C ASP A 547 -19.53 27.25 -4.93
N SER A 548 -18.29 27.48 -5.33
CA SER A 548 -17.89 28.55 -6.26
C SER A 548 -17.28 28.01 -7.55
N ALA A 549 -17.43 26.70 -7.79
CA ALA A 549 -16.85 26.06 -8.96
C ALA A 549 -17.58 26.49 -10.24
N THR A 550 -16.80 26.66 -11.31
CA THR A 550 -17.30 26.92 -12.66
C THR A 550 -17.11 25.69 -13.55
N TYR A 551 -17.75 25.68 -14.71
CA TYR A 551 -17.63 24.57 -15.65
C TYR A 551 -16.16 24.35 -16.06
N GLY A 552 -15.64 23.16 -15.77
CA GLY A 552 -14.27 22.74 -15.99
C GLY A 552 -14.17 21.94 -17.27
N LYS A 553 -13.14 22.23 -18.07
CA LYS A 553 -13.01 21.68 -19.43
C LYS A 553 -12.11 20.47 -19.54
N ALA A 554 -11.59 19.89 -18.46
CA ALA A 554 -10.88 18.61 -18.53
C ALA A 554 -11.78 17.45 -18.06
N ALA A 555 -11.70 16.28 -18.70
CA ALA A 555 -12.55 15.13 -18.38
C ALA A 555 -11.77 13.97 -17.71
N ILE A 556 -12.45 13.23 -16.84
CA ILE A 556 -12.00 11.94 -16.28
C ILE A 556 -13.02 10.88 -16.71
N LYS A 557 -12.55 9.65 -16.93
CA LYS A 557 -13.42 8.48 -17.15
C LYS A 557 -14.45 8.34 -16.02
N ALA A 558 -15.64 7.88 -16.38
CA ALA A 558 -16.73 7.74 -15.43
C ALA A 558 -16.44 6.66 -14.38
N SER A 559 -16.75 6.98 -13.13
CA SER A 559 -16.91 5.99 -12.07
C SER A 559 -18.29 5.33 -12.15
N ASN A 560 -18.39 4.07 -11.71
CA ASN A 560 -19.63 3.29 -11.82
C ASN A 560 -20.06 2.77 -10.45
N ALA A 561 -21.35 2.90 -10.12
CA ALA A 561 -21.97 2.33 -8.93
C ALA A 561 -23.12 1.40 -9.36
N SER A 562 -22.90 0.09 -9.23
CA SER A 562 -23.90 -0.94 -9.48
C SER A 562 -24.52 -1.43 -8.18
N ILE A 563 -25.80 -1.13 -7.98
CA ILE A 563 -26.59 -1.52 -6.82
C ILE A 563 -27.53 -2.66 -7.25
N LYS A 564 -27.25 -3.88 -6.81
CA LYS A 564 -27.86 -5.11 -7.30
C LYS A 564 -28.52 -5.92 -6.18
N ASN A 565 -29.63 -6.57 -6.53
CA ASN A 565 -30.24 -7.68 -5.77
C ASN A 565 -30.37 -7.43 -4.26
N GLY A 566 -31.02 -6.35 -3.83
CA GLY A 566 -31.10 -6.06 -2.39
C GLY A 566 -31.92 -4.84 -2.03
N THR A 567 -31.94 -4.52 -0.74
CA THR A 567 -32.52 -3.28 -0.21
C THR A 567 -31.43 -2.46 0.45
N TYR A 568 -31.27 -1.22 0.00
CA TYR A 568 -30.19 -0.33 0.39
C TYR A 568 -30.78 0.98 0.92
N THR A 569 -30.11 1.56 1.91
CA THR A 569 -30.42 2.88 2.45
C THR A 569 -29.14 3.67 2.58
N GLY A 570 -29.16 4.91 2.09
CA GLY A 570 -28.01 5.81 2.12
C GLY A 570 -27.95 6.69 0.88
N ASN A 571 -27.19 7.77 0.99
CA ASN A 571 -27.06 8.77 -0.08
C ASN A 571 -25.96 8.37 -1.08
N ILE A 572 -26.10 8.84 -2.32
CA ILE A 572 -25.08 8.71 -3.37
C ILE A 572 -24.74 10.11 -3.89
N TRP A 573 -23.46 10.47 -3.80
CA TRP A 573 -22.97 11.80 -4.10
C TRP A 573 -21.88 11.76 -5.17
N ASN A 574 -21.93 12.72 -6.10
CA ASN A 574 -20.81 13.07 -6.96
C ASN A 574 -20.39 14.51 -6.63
N ASN A 575 -19.20 14.66 -6.04
CA ASN A 575 -18.66 15.96 -5.63
C ASN A 575 -17.40 16.42 -6.36
N ILE A 576 -17.16 15.91 -7.57
CA ILE A 576 -16.07 16.37 -8.41
C ILE A 576 -16.39 17.73 -9.04
N TYR A 577 -15.53 18.72 -8.85
CA TYR A 577 -15.72 20.05 -9.42
C TYR A 577 -14.55 20.54 -10.25
N ASN A 578 -13.33 20.09 -9.99
CA ASN A 578 -12.17 20.60 -10.73
C ASN A 578 -12.04 20.00 -12.14
N LYS A 579 -12.62 18.82 -12.35
CA LYS A 579 -12.68 18.13 -13.65
C LYS A 579 -14.08 17.60 -13.89
N THR A 580 -14.45 17.39 -15.14
CA THR A 580 -15.69 16.72 -15.49
C THR A 580 -15.55 15.21 -15.26
N GLU A 581 -16.29 14.66 -14.29
CA GLU A 581 -16.34 13.22 -14.06
C GLU A 581 -17.77 12.77 -13.78
N SER A 582 -18.23 11.77 -14.55
CA SER A 582 -19.55 11.17 -14.34
C SER A 582 -19.52 10.09 -13.27
N LEU A 583 -20.60 10.03 -12.49
CA LEU A 583 -20.94 8.86 -11.69
C LEU A 583 -22.16 8.15 -12.31
N ASN A 584 -21.95 6.94 -12.83
CA ASN A 584 -23.03 6.12 -13.40
C ASN A 584 -23.63 5.22 -12.31
N VAL A 585 -24.86 5.50 -11.90
CA VAL A 585 -25.60 4.76 -10.89
C VAL A 585 -26.60 3.82 -11.55
N ASN A 586 -26.34 2.52 -11.46
CA ASN A 586 -27.18 1.46 -12.01
C ASN A 586 -27.87 0.70 -10.87
N ILE A 587 -29.17 0.90 -10.72
CA ILE A 587 -30.03 0.16 -9.79
C ILE A 587 -30.69 -0.97 -10.58
N ASN A 588 -30.38 -2.22 -10.22
CA ASN A 588 -30.78 -3.39 -10.98
C ASN A 588 -31.31 -4.50 -10.06
N ASN A 589 -32.59 -4.84 -10.22
CA ASN A 589 -33.31 -5.73 -9.30
C ASN A 589 -33.08 -5.36 -7.83
N ALA A 590 -33.13 -4.07 -7.51
CA ALA A 590 -32.80 -3.56 -6.18
C ALA A 590 -33.74 -2.43 -5.77
N LYS A 591 -33.84 -2.22 -4.45
CA LYS A 591 -34.53 -1.10 -3.83
C LYS A 591 -33.52 -0.21 -3.14
N LEU A 592 -33.50 1.08 -3.48
CA LEU A 592 -32.65 2.08 -2.85
C LEU A 592 -33.51 3.19 -2.25
N THR A 593 -33.29 3.49 -0.98
CA THR A 593 -33.85 4.67 -0.31
C THR A 593 -32.74 5.67 -0.01
N GLY A 594 -32.90 6.92 -0.46
CA GLY A 594 -31.93 7.99 -0.20
C GLY A 594 -31.84 9.03 -1.32
N THR A 595 -30.95 9.99 -1.15
CA THR A 595 -30.66 11.03 -2.15
C THR A 595 -29.62 10.53 -3.15
N ILE A 596 -29.83 10.79 -4.45
CA ILE A 596 -28.82 10.64 -5.50
C ILE A 596 -28.68 11.99 -6.18
N SER A 597 -27.48 12.58 -6.16
CA SER A 597 -27.30 13.92 -6.71
C SER A 597 -25.84 14.28 -7.01
N SER A 598 -25.65 15.16 -7.98
CA SER A 598 -24.54 16.10 -8.01
C SER A 598 -24.57 16.94 -6.72
N SER A 599 -23.41 17.20 -6.13
CA SER A 599 -23.30 17.84 -4.82
C SER A 599 -21.91 18.39 -4.60
N TYR A 600 -21.70 19.41 -3.77
CA TYR A 600 -20.35 19.79 -3.32
C TYR A 600 -20.07 19.33 -1.90
N GLY A 601 -18.81 18.94 -1.67
CA GLY A 601 -18.30 18.50 -0.38
C GLY A 601 -17.50 19.60 0.31
N TYR A 602 -17.58 19.64 1.64
CA TYR A 602 -16.65 20.43 2.46
C TYR A 602 -16.42 19.83 3.84
N HIS A 603 -15.27 20.14 4.41
CA HIS A 603 -14.89 19.70 5.74
C HIS A 603 -15.66 20.43 6.84
N LEU A 604 -15.92 19.74 7.95
CA LEU A 604 -16.49 20.35 9.16
C LEU A 604 -15.44 20.54 10.26
N THR A 605 -15.62 21.60 11.03
CA THR A 605 -14.98 21.78 12.34
C THR A 605 -15.54 20.77 13.36
N ALA A 606 -14.86 20.59 14.50
CA ALA A 606 -15.34 19.73 15.58
C ALA A 606 -16.72 20.15 16.15
N ALA A 607 -17.10 21.43 15.99
CA ALA A 607 -18.41 21.95 16.36
C ALA A 607 -19.49 21.71 15.29
N GLY A 608 -19.17 21.01 14.19
CA GLY A 608 -20.11 20.72 13.10
C GLY A 608 -20.43 21.92 12.20
N LYS A 609 -19.59 22.97 12.21
CA LYS A 609 -19.67 24.12 11.29
C LYS A 609 -18.73 23.91 10.10
N ARG A 610 -19.08 24.45 8.93
CA ARG A 610 -18.21 24.46 7.74
C ARG A 610 -16.82 25.01 8.11
N MET A 611 -15.79 24.28 7.72
CA MET A 611 -14.40 24.71 7.88
C MET A 611 -14.09 25.81 6.85
N ALA A 612 -13.33 26.82 7.25
CA ALA A 612 -12.87 27.84 6.32
C ALA A 612 -11.96 27.20 5.26
N ASN A 613 -12.14 27.56 3.99
CA ASN A 613 -11.27 27.08 2.92
C ASN A 613 -9.81 27.52 3.16
N GLY A 614 -8.84 26.68 2.80
CA GLY A 614 -7.41 26.91 3.06
C GLY A 614 -6.96 26.61 4.50
N THR A 615 -7.84 26.07 5.36
CA THR A 615 -7.47 25.63 6.71
C THR A 615 -6.42 24.52 6.62
N THR A 616 -5.34 24.64 7.41
CA THR A 616 -4.28 23.63 7.45
C THR A 616 -4.61 22.53 8.47
N LEU A 617 -4.76 21.31 7.98
CA LEU A 617 -4.84 20.08 8.75
C LEU A 617 -3.44 19.51 8.96
N ASN A 618 -3.13 19.04 10.17
CA ASN A 618 -1.78 18.57 10.51
C ASN A 618 -1.77 17.11 10.97
N ALA A 619 -0.72 16.39 10.57
CA ALA A 619 -0.39 15.07 11.08
C ALA A 619 0.22 15.16 12.47
N CYS A 620 0.17 14.07 13.24
CA CYS A 620 1.02 13.98 14.42
C CYS A 620 2.46 13.72 13.98
N THR A 621 3.41 14.56 14.40
CA THR A 621 4.85 14.38 14.09
C THR A 621 5.66 13.81 15.25
N THR A 622 5.01 13.45 16.37
CA THR A 622 5.70 12.78 17.48
C THR A 622 6.10 11.35 17.10
N GLY A 623 7.14 10.81 17.73
CA GLY A 623 7.60 9.43 17.52
C GLY A 623 6.53 8.39 17.85
N ASP A 624 5.70 8.67 18.86
CA ASP A 624 4.52 7.89 19.23
C ASP A 624 3.25 8.73 19.08
N TYR A 625 2.62 8.68 17.88
CA TYR A 625 1.42 9.47 17.57
C TYR A 625 0.26 9.19 18.52
N ARG A 626 0.22 7.99 19.13
CA ARG A 626 -0.85 7.59 20.07
C ARG A 626 -0.83 8.40 21.37
N LYS A 627 0.28 9.10 21.65
CA LYS A 627 0.43 10.05 22.76
C LYS A 627 0.35 11.50 22.29
N GLY A 628 0.32 11.73 20.98
CA GLY A 628 0.17 13.06 20.42
C GLY A 628 -1.25 13.59 20.59
N THR A 629 -1.39 14.90 20.76
CA THR A 629 -2.67 15.60 20.92
C THR A 629 -3.09 16.37 19.68
N LEU A 630 -2.24 16.44 18.65
CA LEU A 630 -2.40 17.26 17.45
C LEU A 630 -2.38 16.36 16.22
N THR A 631 -3.52 15.75 15.86
CA THR A 631 -3.67 15.13 14.55
C THR A 631 -5.07 15.29 14.00
N ASP A 632 -5.14 15.71 12.75
CA ASP A 632 -6.36 15.98 12.01
C ASP A 632 -6.73 14.87 11.03
N TYR A 633 -6.05 13.71 11.07
CA TYR A 633 -6.20 12.65 10.06
C TYR A 633 -7.65 12.19 9.88
N LYS A 634 -8.47 12.28 10.94
CA LYS A 634 -9.89 11.91 10.92
C LYS A 634 -10.76 12.82 10.07
N LYS A 635 -10.30 14.05 9.80
CA LYS A 635 -11.01 15.01 8.96
C LYS A 635 -10.80 14.71 7.47
N ILE A 636 -9.68 14.09 7.09
CA ILE A 636 -9.42 13.68 5.72
C ILE A 636 -10.42 12.59 5.32
N GLY A 637 -11.14 12.80 4.22
CA GLY A 637 -12.22 11.97 3.69
C GLY A 637 -13.57 12.21 4.39
N ALA A 638 -13.65 13.09 5.40
CA ALA A 638 -14.89 13.37 6.12
C ALA A 638 -15.61 14.59 5.52
N GLN A 639 -16.25 14.39 4.37
CA GLN A 639 -16.86 15.46 3.57
C GLN A 639 -18.37 15.57 3.83
N TYR A 640 -18.83 16.76 4.21
CA TYR A 640 -20.25 17.07 4.28
C TYR A 640 -20.77 17.45 2.89
N ASN A 641 -21.73 16.71 2.37
CA ASN A 641 -22.26 16.89 1.02
C ASN A 641 -23.52 17.77 0.99
N VAL A 642 -23.57 18.69 0.03
CA VAL A 642 -24.74 19.52 -0.26
C VAL A 642 -25.15 19.30 -1.71
N ALA A 643 -26.34 18.76 -1.93
CA ALA A 643 -26.92 18.64 -3.26
C ALA A 643 -26.99 20.01 -3.93
N ASN A 644 -26.45 20.11 -5.14
CA ASN A 644 -26.41 21.36 -5.87
C ASN A 644 -26.55 21.12 -7.38
N GLU A 645 -26.87 22.18 -8.10
CA GLU A 645 -26.93 22.20 -9.54
C GLU A 645 -25.65 21.62 -10.17
N GLN A 646 -25.84 20.88 -11.26
CA GLN A 646 -24.75 20.20 -11.93
C GLN A 646 -23.79 21.21 -12.55
N VAL A 647 -22.50 21.03 -12.27
CA VAL A 647 -21.41 21.79 -12.93
C VAL A 647 -20.54 20.81 -13.72
N ASN A 648 -19.67 20.07 -13.03
CA ASN A 648 -18.70 19.11 -13.62
C ASN A 648 -18.89 17.68 -13.12
N ASN A 649 -19.94 17.45 -12.33
CA ASN A 649 -20.23 16.22 -11.61
C ASN A 649 -21.53 15.58 -12.08
N PRO A 650 -21.69 15.23 -13.37
CA PRO A 650 -22.89 14.56 -13.83
C PRO A 650 -23.14 13.24 -13.07
N VAL A 651 -24.41 13.00 -12.73
CA VAL A 651 -24.85 11.71 -12.17
C VAL A 651 -25.86 11.08 -13.12
N ASN A 652 -25.52 9.94 -13.69
CA ASN A 652 -26.41 9.22 -14.62
C ASN A 652 -27.12 8.11 -13.85
N VAL A 653 -28.45 8.15 -13.78
CA VAL A 653 -29.23 7.20 -13.00
C VAL A 653 -30.04 6.29 -13.92
N LYS A 654 -29.88 4.98 -13.73
CA LYS A 654 -30.65 3.95 -14.45
C LYS A 654 -31.31 2.98 -13.47
N LEU A 655 -32.63 2.83 -13.57
CA LEU A 655 -33.42 1.82 -12.87
C LEU A 655 -33.82 0.72 -13.85
N SER A 656 -33.50 -0.52 -13.51
CA SER A 656 -33.70 -1.70 -14.37
C SER A 656 -34.23 -2.90 -13.61
N ASN A 657 -34.84 -3.84 -14.32
CA ASN A 657 -35.28 -5.13 -13.75
C ASN A 657 -36.13 -5.00 -12.48
N ASN A 658 -37.25 -4.28 -12.56
CA ASN A 658 -38.18 -4.05 -11.44
C ASN A 658 -37.53 -3.36 -10.22
N SER A 659 -36.63 -2.42 -10.47
CA SER A 659 -35.95 -1.68 -9.40
C SER A 659 -36.81 -0.56 -8.83
N THR A 660 -36.51 -0.15 -7.60
CA THR A 660 -37.13 1.01 -6.96
C THR A 660 -36.06 1.98 -6.48
N TRP A 661 -36.23 3.26 -6.81
CA TRP A 661 -35.58 4.36 -6.10
C TRP A 661 -36.66 5.14 -5.33
N LYS A 662 -36.59 5.05 -4.00
CA LYS A 662 -37.38 5.89 -3.09
C LYS A 662 -36.52 7.09 -2.69
N ILE A 663 -36.85 8.26 -3.19
CA ILE A 663 -36.18 9.50 -2.84
C ILE A 663 -36.48 9.81 -1.38
N ASP A 664 -35.40 9.98 -0.62
CA ASP A 664 -35.43 10.49 0.75
C ASP A 664 -34.34 11.56 0.82
N LEU A 665 -34.76 12.82 0.83
CA LEU A 665 -33.85 13.97 0.73
C LEU A 665 -33.04 14.10 2.02
N ALA A 666 -31.72 14.25 1.88
CA ALA A 666 -30.85 14.51 3.00
C ALA A 666 -31.27 15.81 3.73
N ASP A 667 -31.53 15.71 5.03
CA ASP A 667 -32.22 16.74 5.82
C ASP A 667 -31.27 17.66 6.62
N GLY A 668 -29.96 17.51 6.44
CA GLY A 668 -28.92 18.18 7.21
C GLY A 668 -28.26 17.30 8.28
N THR A 669 -28.78 16.08 8.52
CA THR A 669 -28.16 15.13 9.45
C THR A 669 -27.02 14.33 8.83
N ASN A 670 -27.05 14.06 7.52
CA ASN A 670 -26.10 13.22 6.78
C ASN A 670 -25.90 13.79 5.35
N GLY A 671 -25.49 15.06 5.30
CA GLY A 671 -25.58 15.92 4.12
C GLY A 671 -26.91 16.66 4.03
N GLN A 672 -27.07 17.48 2.98
CA GLN A 672 -28.24 18.34 2.79
C GLN A 672 -28.70 18.33 1.33
N ALA A 673 -30.01 18.24 1.11
CA ALA A 673 -30.63 18.33 -0.19
C ALA A 673 -31.98 19.03 -0.11
N LYS A 674 -32.23 19.97 -1.03
CA LYS A 674 -33.57 20.54 -1.27
C LYS A 674 -34.25 19.91 -2.50
N ALA A 675 -33.46 19.29 -3.36
CA ALA A 675 -33.84 18.60 -4.58
C ALA A 675 -32.73 17.60 -4.96
N CYS A 676 -33.01 16.74 -5.94
CA CYS A 676 -31.98 15.95 -6.60
C CYS A 676 -31.56 16.63 -7.90
N TYR A 677 -30.26 16.61 -8.21
CA TYR A 677 -29.68 17.15 -9.42
C TYR A 677 -28.92 16.03 -10.12
N ILE A 678 -29.40 15.58 -11.28
CA ILE A 678 -28.84 14.44 -12.01
C ILE A 678 -28.71 14.77 -13.49
N ASN A 679 -27.79 14.12 -14.18
CA ASN A 679 -27.56 14.33 -15.60
C ASN A 679 -28.57 13.55 -16.45
N ASN A 680 -28.54 12.22 -16.40
CA ASN A 680 -29.46 11.37 -17.15
C ASN A 680 -30.38 10.60 -16.20
N LEU A 681 -31.64 10.40 -16.60
CA LEU A 681 -32.60 9.56 -15.90
C LEU A 681 -33.22 8.53 -16.85
N SER A 682 -32.97 7.24 -16.57
CA SER A 682 -33.65 6.13 -17.24
C SER A 682 -34.42 5.30 -16.22
N VAL A 683 -35.72 5.12 -16.45
CA VAL A 683 -36.61 4.28 -15.65
C VAL A 683 -37.24 3.24 -16.57
N GLU A 684 -36.70 2.02 -16.57
CA GLU A 684 -37.24 0.94 -17.40
C GLU A 684 -38.66 0.51 -16.96
N ALA A 685 -39.39 -0.11 -17.88
CA ALA A 685 -40.70 -0.70 -17.57
C ALA A 685 -40.62 -1.64 -16.35
N GLY A 686 -41.63 -1.58 -15.48
CA GLY A 686 -41.67 -2.32 -14.22
C GLY A 686 -40.85 -1.71 -13.07
N SER A 687 -39.98 -0.72 -13.33
CA SER A 687 -39.26 0.00 -12.28
C SER A 687 -40.03 1.22 -11.77
N THR A 688 -39.68 1.70 -10.57
CA THR A 688 -40.41 2.79 -9.89
C THR A 688 -39.48 3.84 -9.29
N LEU A 689 -39.78 5.11 -9.57
CA LEU A 689 -39.24 6.28 -8.88
C LEU A 689 -40.33 6.87 -7.97
N THR A 690 -40.07 7.01 -6.67
CA THR A 690 -41.11 7.44 -5.71
C THR A 690 -40.54 8.27 -4.57
N SER A 691 -41.41 8.90 -3.78
CA SER A 691 -41.08 9.66 -2.57
C SER A 691 -42.29 9.71 -1.63
N ASP A 692 -42.06 9.73 -0.32
CA ASP A 692 -43.14 9.93 0.67
C ASP A 692 -43.58 11.40 0.75
N TYR A 693 -42.70 12.33 0.39
CA TYR A 693 -42.92 13.78 0.43
C TYR A 693 -42.70 14.42 -0.94
N PRO A 694 -43.28 15.60 -1.22
CA PRO A 694 -43.03 16.33 -2.46
C PRO A 694 -41.53 16.59 -2.66
N VAL A 695 -40.99 16.16 -3.79
CA VAL A 695 -39.59 16.34 -4.18
C VAL A 695 -39.46 16.75 -5.64
N THR A 696 -38.42 17.52 -5.95
CA THR A 696 -38.06 17.86 -7.33
C THR A 696 -36.77 17.14 -7.72
N VAL A 697 -36.76 16.57 -8.93
CA VAL A 697 -35.58 16.02 -9.60
C VAL A 697 -35.28 16.87 -10.83
N TYR A 698 -34.16 17.58 -10.80
CA TYR A 698 -33.64 18.31 -11.95
C TYR A 698 -32.80 17.37 -12.82
N VAL A 699 -33.14 17.30 -14.11
CA VAL A 699 -32.45 16.45 -15.10
C VAL A 699 -31.81 17.33 -16.15
N TYR A 700 -30.48 17.30 -16.23
CA TYR A 700 -29.68 18.19 -17.11
C TYR A 700 -29.45 17.63 -18.52
N GLY A 701 -29.65 16.33 -18.69
CA GLY A 701 -29.46 15.58 -19.92
C GLY A 701 -30.74 14.85 -20.32
N THR A 702 -30.60 13.58 -20.67
CA THR A 702 -31.66 12.76 -21.26
C THR A 702 -32.62 12.17 -20.23
N GLN A 703 -33.89 12.04 -20.63
CA GLN A 703 -34.95 11.39 -19.88
C GLN A 703 -35.53 10.23 -20.72
N ASP A 704 -35.45 9.00 -20.21
CA ASP A 704 -36.07 7.80 -20.81
C ASP A 704 -36.92 7.10 -19.74
N ILE A 705 -38.18 7.51 -19.62
CA ILE A 705 -39.09 7.08 -18.54
C ILE A 705 -40.17 6.18 -19.13
N LYS A 706 -40.03 4.88 -18.91
CA LYS A 706 -40.97 3.82 -19.31
C LYS A 706 -41.65 3.16 -18.10
N GLY A 707 -41.10 3.35 -16.90
CA GLY A 707 -41.66 2.87 -15.64
C GLY A 707 -42.55 3.90 -14.93
N THR A 708 -42.78 3.68 -13.63
CA THR A 708 -43.71 4.50 -12.83
C THR A 708 -42.97 5.60 -12.09
N VAL A 709 -43.52 6.82 -12.13
CA VAL A 709 -43.10 7.96 -11.30
C VAL A 709 -44.23 8.28 -10.32
N GLY A 710 -43.94 8.29 -9.02
CA GLY A 710 -44.91 8.55 -7.96
C GLY A 710 -45.39 10.01 -7.96
N SER A 711 -46.61 10.24 -7.45
CA SER A 711 -47.28 11.55 -7.47
C SER A 711 -46.54 12.67 -6.71
N ASN A 712 -45.68 12.30 -5.77
CA ASN A 712 -44.86 13.23 -4.99
C ASN A 712 -43.55 13.62 -5.69
N VAL A 713 -43.25 13.07 -6.87
CA VAL A 713 -42.00 13.34 -7.60
C VAL A 713 -42.29 14.25 -8.79
N THR A 714 -41.67 15.43 -8.80
CA THR A 714 -41.70 16.36 -9.95
C THR A 714 -40.37 16.29 -10.68
N ILE A 715 -40.40 16.02 -11.99
CA ILE A 715 -39.20 16.01 -12.84
C ILE A 715 -39.15 17.33 -13.63
N LYS A 716 -38.01 18.02 -13.61
CA LYS A 716 -37.79 19.26 -14.35
C LYS A 716 -36.52 19.16 -15.19
N SER A 717 -36.61 19.51 -16.46
CA SER A 717 -35.42 19.69 -17.29
C SER A 717 -34.64 20.93 -16.84
N ALA A 718 -33.32 20.83 -16.84
CA ALA A 718 -32.39 21.91 -16.55
C ALA A 718 -31.25 21.92 -17.57
N ALA A 719 -30.44 22.98 -17.56
CA ALA A 719 -29.25 23.08 -18.41
C ALA A 719 -28.04 23.45 -17.54
N VAL A 720 -26.88 22.90 -17.87
CA VAL A 720 -25.63 23.23 -17.18
C VAL A 720 -25.20 24.62 -17.63
N ASP A 721 -24.92 25.50 -16.67
CA ASP A 721 -24.30 26.79 -16.98
C ASP A 721 -22.83 26.58 -17.36
N LYS A 722 -22.52 26.89 -18.62
CA LYS A 722 -21.16 26.78 -19.20
C LYS A 722 -20.48 28.13 -19.38
N THR A 723 -21.10 29.21 -18.92
CA THR A 723 -20.58 30.57 -19.09
C THR A 723 -19.34 30.81 -18.21
N GLY A 724 -18.39 31.63 -18.70
CA GLY A 724 -17.25 32.11 -17.89
C GLY A 724 -16.02 31.20 -17.75
N SER A 725 -15.89 30.10 -18.51
CA SER A 725 -14.69 29.23 -18.46
C SER A 725 -13.76 29.39 -19.66
N THR A 726 -12.48 29.71 -19.42
CA THR A 726 -11.40 29.67 -20.43
C THR A 726 -10.84 28.25 -20.54
N ASP A 727 -10.73 27.69 -21.75
CA ASP A 727 -10.04 26.41 -21.97
C ASP A 727 -8.54 26.69 -22.15
N ASP A 728 -7.69 26.13 -21.29
CA ASP A 728 -6.22 26.25 -21.41
C ASP A 728 -5.59 25.07 -22.19
N GLY A 729 -6.45 24.15 -22.65
CA GLY A 729 -6.13 22.95 -23.39
C GLY A 729 -5.63 21.81 -22.50
N VAL A 730 -5.45 22.01 -21.20
CA VAL A 730 -4.80 21.03 -20.32
C VAL A 730 -5.77 19.92 -19.94
N VAL A 731 -5.52 18.71 -20.46
CA VAL A 731 -6.26 17.50 -20.10
C VAL A 731 -5.84 17.01 -18.71
N THR A 732 -4.53 16.90 -18.50
CA THR A 732 -3.96 16.54 -17.21
C THR A 732 -2.49 16.91 -17.15
N THR A 733 -1.98 17.09 -15.94
CA THR A 733 -0.55 17.15 -15.66
C THR A 733 -0.13 15.92 -14.86
N THR A 734 1.13 15.55 -15.00
CA THR A 734 1.82 14.53 -14.22
C THR A 734 3.29 14.91 -14.18
N GLN A 735 4.16 14.00 -13.75
CA GLN A 735 5.60 14.19 -13.75
C GLN A 735 6.32 12.86 -13.93
N PHE A 736 7.51 12.91 -14.52
CA PHE A 736 8.46 11.81 -14.42
C PHE A 736 8.94 11.63 -12.98
N TYR A 737 9.55 10.48 -12.72
CA TYR A 737 10.14 10.16 -11.42
C TYR A 737 11.17 11.19 -10.92
N ASP A 738 11.91 11.83 -11.82
CA ASP A 738 12.88 12.88 -11.50
C ASP A 738 12.24 14.26 -11.24
N GLN A 739 10.90 14.29 -11.13
CA GLN A 739 10.06 15.48 -10.96
C GLN A 739 10.01 16.41 -12.18
N THR A 740 10.45 15.95 -13.35
CA THR A 740 10.24 16.69 -14.60
C THR A 740 8.74 16.69 -14.93
N PRO A 741 8.06 17.85 -14.95
CA PRO A 741 6.62 17.90 -15.19
C PRO A 741 6.27 17.46 -16.61
N VAL A 742 5.13 16.77 -16.77
CA VAL A 742 4.55 16.43 -18.08
C VAL A 742 3.14 16.95 -18.15
N THR A 743 2.84 17.78 -19.14
CA THR A 743 1.52 18.36 -19.36
C THR A 743 0.92 17.80 -20.64
N PHE A 744 -0.25 17.19 -20.55
CA PHE A 744 -1.03 16.75 -21.70
C PHE A 744 -1.99 17.87 -22.10
N LYS A 745 -1.88 18.32 -23.35
CA LYS A 745 -2.77 19.32 -23.94
C LYS A 745 -3.57 18.76 -25.10
N ALA A 746 -4.86 19.02 -25.15
CA ALA A 746 -5.70 18.72 -26.30
C ALA A 746 -6.02 20.00 -27.09
N VAL A 747 -5.82 19.93 -28.40
CA VAL A 747 -6.14 20.99 -29.36
C VAL A 747 -6.93 20.42 -30.53
N ASP A 748 -7.78 21.22 -31.16
CA ASP A 748 -8.44 20.83 -32.41
C ASP A 748 -7.51 20.95 -33.63
N GLU A 749 -8.02 20.65 -34.83
CA GLU A 749 -7.26 20.72 -36.08
C GLU A 749 -6.77 22.16 -36.42
N ASN A 750 -7.35 23.19 -35.81
CA ASN A 750 -6.94 24.59 -35.97
C ASN A 750 -5.94 25.05 -34.90
N GLY A 751 -5.67 24.21 -33.89
CA GLY A 751 -4.81 24.52 -32.76
C GLY A 751 -5.53 25.17 -31.57
N ASP A 752 -6.86 25.25 -31.60
CA ASP A 752 -7.65 25.81 -30.51
C ASP A 752 -7.77 24.81 -29.35
N ASN A 753 -7.67 25.30 -28.11
CA ASN A 753 -7.72 24.48 -26.90
C ASN A 753 -9.06 23.73 -26.76
N CYS A 754 -8.99 22.41 -26.51
CA CYS A 754 -10.17 21.57 -26.35
C CYS A 754 -9.93 20.44 -25.32
N ALA A 755 -9.69 20.78 -24.05
CA ALA A 755 -9.30 19.80 -23.03
C ALA A 755 -10.34 18.67 -22.82
N VAL A 756 -11.63 18.91 -23.10
CA VAL A 756 -12.72 17.93 -22.89
C VAL A 756 -12.71 16.82 -23.93
N SER A 757 -11.99 17.00 -25.03
CA SER A 757 -12.02 16.11 -26.19
C SER A 757 -11.23 14.81 -26.00
N ALA A 758 -10.39 14.74 -24.97
CA ALA A 758 -9.52 13.62 -24.71
C ALA A 758 -9.45 13.29 -23.21
N ILE A 759 -9.26 12.02 -22.93
CA ILE A 759 -8.95 11.49 -21.60
C ILE A 759 -7.56 10.84 -21.69
N VAL A 760 -6.70 11.13 -20.72
CA VAL A 760 -5.36 10.53 -20.64
C VAL A 760 -5.27 9.64 -19.42
N GLU A 761 -4.96 8.37 -19.66
CA GLU A 761 -4.61 7.42 -18.60
C GLU A 761 -3.12 7.19 -18.63
N TYR A 762 -2.46 7.27 -17.48
CA TYR A 762 -1.02 7.14 -17.44
C TYR A 762 -0.53 6.38 -16.23
N LYS A 763 0.67 5.81 -16.39
CA LYS A 763 1.49 5.24 -15.34
C LYS A 763 2.86 5.90 -15.40
N ALA A 764 3.17 6.68 -14.37
CA ALA A 764 4.41 7.45 -14.30
C ALA A 764 5.47 6.76 -13.43
N PHE A 765 6.62 6.42 -14.03
CA PHE A 765 7.84 6.00 -13.34
C PHE A 765 9.04 6.70 -13.99
N THR A 766 10.14 5.97 -14.28
CA THR A 766 11.29 6.47 -15.06
C THR A 766 10.95 6.73 -16.53
N THR A 767 9.95 6.02 -17.04
CA THR A 767 9.26 6.28 -18.30
C THR A 767 7.80 6.57 -18.00
N LEU A 768 7.14 7.35 -18.85
CA LEU A 768 5.71 7.65 -18.74
C LEU A 768 4.98 6.82 -19.79
N GLN A 769 4.24 5.82 -19.36
CA GLN A 769 3.38 5.01 -20.23
C GLN A 769 1.96 5.54 -20.16
N PHE A 770 1.32 5.73 -21.30
CA PHE A 770 -0.03 6.32 -21.32
C PHE A 770 -0.88 5.87 -22.51
N ASN A 771 -2.19 5.96 -22.30
CA ASN A 771 -3.23 5.87 -23.32
C ASN A 771 -3.89 7.24 -23.46
N VAL A 772 -4.34 7.53 -24.68
CA VAL A 772 -5.19 8.69 -24.95
C VAL A 772 -6.44 8.16 -25.61
N GLU A 773 -7.60 8.53 -25.07
CA GLU A 773 -8.91 8.13 -25.58
C GLU A 773 -9.72 9.39 -25.93
N PRO A 774 -10.38 9.44 -27.10
CA PRO A 774 -11.27 10.55 -27.40
C PRO A 774 -12.54 10.45 -26.55
N THR A 775 -13.12 11.59 -26.19
CA THR A 775 -14.48 11.64 -25.67
C THR A 775 -15.51 11.60 -26.80
N ASP A 776 -16.77 11.32 -26.47
CA ASP A 776 -17.87 11.20 -27.45
C ASP A 776 -17.93 12.42 -28.38
N GLY A 777 -17.97 12.17 -29.69
CA GLY A 777 -17.98 13.20 -30.73
C GLY A 777 -16.60 13.74 -31.12
N TYR A 778 -15.51 13.10 -30.68
CA TYR A 778 -14.15 13.41 -31.09
C TYR A 778 -13.40 12.17 -31.58
N THR A 779 -12.35 12.40 -32.36
CA THR A 779 -11.38 11.39 -32.78
C THR A 779 -9.98 11.94 -32.58
N ILE A 780 -9.04 11.11 -32.13
CA ILE A 780 -7.63 11.49 -32.00
C ILE A 780 -6.96 11.34 -33.36
N THR A 781 -6.37 12.41 -33.87
CA THR A 781 -5.68 12.43 -35.16
C THR A 781 -4.16 12.36 -35.00
N ASP A 782 -3.60 12.93 -33.92
CA ASP A 782 -2.17 12.95 -33.67
C ASP A 782 -1.82 13.03 -32.18
N VAL A 783 -0.66 12.52 -31.80
CA VAL A 783 -0.10 12.64 -30.45
C VAL A 783 1.41 12.87 -30.57
N LYS A 784 1.88 14.02 -30.09
CA LYS A 784 3.29 14.43 -30.17
C LYS A 784 3.79 14.92 -28.82
N ALA A 785 5.07 14.71 -28.53
CA ALA A 785 5.76 15.31 -27.40
C ALA A 785 6.77 16.34 -27.92
N ASP A 786 6.85 17.50 -27.27
CA ASP A 786 7.82 18.56 -27.60
C ASP A 786 9.26 18.17 -27.25
N LYS A 787 9.42 17.31 -26.24
CA LYS A 787 10.67 16.79 -25.68
C LYS A 787 10.50 15.31 -25.34
N GLY A 788 11.62 14.63 -25.11
CA GLY A 788 11.61 13.19 -24.85
C GLY A 788 11.61 12.37 -26.13
N SER A 789 11.54 11.05 -25.98
CA SER A 789 11.28 10.14 -27.09
C SER A 789 9.95 9.46 -26.86
N LEU A 790 8.98 9.78 -27.71
CA LEU A 790 7.64 9.19 -27.69
C LEU A 790 7.61 8.01 -28.66
N ASN A 791 7.39 6.80 -28.13
CA ASN A 791 7.29 5.57 -28.90
C ASN A 791 5.87 5.02 -28.80
N LYS A 792 5.33 4.54 -29.92
CA LYS A 792 4.13 3.69 -29.90
C LYS A 792 4.49 2.29 -29.43
N THR A 793 3.66 1.70 -28.58
CA THR A 793 3.87 0.33 -28.10
C THR A 793 2.67 -0.57 -28.40
N THR A 794 2.86 -1.88 -28.26
CA THR A 794 1.82 -2.90 -28.43
C THR A 794 1.34 -3.49 -27.09
N GLY A 795 1.75 -2.91 -25.96
CA GLY A 795 1.34 -3.36 -24.62
C GLY A 795 0.03 -2.72 -24.14
N ASP A 796 -0.22 -2.79 -22.83
CA ASP A 796 -1.41 -2.21 -22.17
C ASP A 796 -1.54 -0.68 -22.37
N TYR A 797 -0.43 -0.01 -22.72
CA TYR A 797 -0.38 1.42 -23.02
C TYR A 797 0.12 1.67 -24.45
N ALA A 798 -0.64 2.43 -25.23
CA ALA A 798 -0.35 2.73 -26.63
C ALA A 798 0.91 3.56 -26.81
N TYR A 799 1.31 4.33 -25.79
CA TYR A 799 2.45 5.24 -25.84
C TYR A 799 3.40 5.04 -24.66
N GLU A 800 4.70 5.16 -24.94
CA GLU A 800 5.75 5.27 -23.94
C GLU A 800 6.61 6.51 -24.23
N LEU A 801 6.73 7.39 -23.25
CA LEU A 801 7.55 8.60 -23.31
C LEU A 801 8.74 8.46 -22.37
N THR A 802 9.95 8.62 -22.89
CA THR A 802 11.19 8.66 -22.10
C THR A 802 11.69 10.09 -21.96
N ASN A 803 12.09 10.49 -20.75
CA ASN A 803 12.67 11.83 -20.53
C ASN A 803 13.98 12.00 -21.33
N ALA A 804 14.11 13.06 -22.12
CA ALA A 804 15.31 13.33 -22.94
C ALA A 804 16.37 14.15 -22.20
N SER A 805 16.03 14.80 -21.09
CA SER A 805 16.91 15.80 -20.47
C SER A 805 16.90 15.64 -18.96
N GLY A 806 18.06 15.42 -18.35
CA GLY A 806 18.23 15.50 -16.89
C GLY A 806 18.00 16.91 -16.29
N ASN A 807 17.25 17.77 -16.98
CA ASN A 807 16.82 19.10 -16.57
C ASN A 807 15.30 19.07 -16.28
N LYS A 808 14.86 19.82 -15.27
CA LYS A 808 13.49 19.81 -14.73
C LYS A 808 12.47 20.63 -15.55
N ASP A 809 12.70 20.82 -16.85
CA ASP A 809 11.79 21.61 -17.67
C ASP A 809 10.53 20.81 -18.00
N THR A 810 9.36 21.46 -18.03
CA THR A 810 8.11 20.80 -18.43
C THR A 810 8.20 20.21 -19.84
N VAL A 811 7.74 18.97 -19.99
CA VAL A 811 7.47 18.28 -21.26
C VAL A 811 5.99 18.44 -21.59
N THR A 812 5.66 18.82 -22.82
CA THR A 812 4.27 18.97 -23.28
C THR A 812 3.96 17.86 -24.29
N VAL A 813 2.92 17.08 -24.01
CA VAL A 813 2.34 16.14 -24.96
C VAL A 813 1.08 16.78 -25.57
N THR A 814 1.13 17.10 -26.84
CA THR A 814 -0.01 17.66 -27.60
C THR A 814 -0.80 16.53 -28.25
N ILE A 815 -2.10 16.49 -27.98
CA ILE A 815 -3.10 15.59 -28.53
C ILE A 815 -3.92 16.42 -29.51
N THR A 816 -3.84 16.11 -30.80
CA THR A 816 -4.68 16.76 -31.80
C THR A 816 -5.95 15.92 -31.99
N VAL A 817 -7.09 16.58 -31.89
CA VAL A 817 -8.40 15.96 -32.07
C VAL A 817 -9.15 16.55 -33.26
N LYS A 818 -10.03 15.74 -33.82
CA LYS A 818 -11.02 16.16 -34.81
C LYS A 818 -12.41 15.90 -34.27
N LYS A 819 -13.25 16.93 -34.26
CA LYS A 819 -14.67 16.80 -33.91
C LYS A 819 -15.36 15.99 -35.02
N SER A 820 -16.08 14.95 -34.61
CA SER A 820 -16.79 14.01 -35.50
C SER A 820 -18.09 14.59 -36.05
#